data_AF-A0AAP8NET6-F1
#
_entry.id   AF-A0AAP8NET6-F1
#
_cell.length_a   1.000
_cell.length_b   1.000
_cell.length_c   1.000
_cell.angle_alpha   90.00
_cell.angle_beta   90.00
_cell.angle_gamma   90.00
#
_symmetry.space_group_name_H-M   'P 1'
#
loop_
_entity.id
_entity.type
_entity.pdbx_description
1 polymer ?
#
loop_
_entity_poly.entity_id
_entity_poly.type
_entity_poly.pdbx_seq_one_letter_code
_entity_poly.pdbx_strand_id
1 'polypeptide(L)'
;MTPNPLQAPCERRRSFTGTRFRPRSIHMYRSPAQIAQKMFTQAVGKPKRSSTTALTRFFKAGGSVAVLAQKGVDGLMHDFGLNRQQAGEFQQRLNVLSTVVLRQFIEHQLTARDARAVARSGLNNGPTYALLFKPNFDALCPPDAIEAIHSPAAYLTALLHWALHRLGETDGKDLPLVGRRTDLEKLLIDVKAVHGAVPSVEVISHIMEHFITATQGPIQNLDEALNQKAFPRELPFHWPWVTLDHVLKGHGESVGSVVRLCDLQYPCFLRSAPWSDKSDDALVQASRLSPSQRTILTEASHFPDGGDEFYQKYLGLKGISIGNLRLVHVFNERTKLDTPALEALLSIEGFTPFLSENAPGVVTGPVTGKDHGSVFVHEAKTPSITIVKTDSGLLNRFENMGRPDEPDEPDHSERVDRANRILRLTDWLRLASDETDRLIVAAMLAEVPPPTPSRYWITSNTLRAIGLFQALREVFGCTAEDFAAFIGPLCVFGRGTERAQYDRVFNSGATGSRPLVLDDRSFPVIPVTAADLITVKQLCAGLGIDLETYFYLANLIAAAHGLAELKCSLPIVSGFYRMVRLPRLLGITPIEAVLLLNLTGGQVWVNALAGVPQINNQQSAGKPDVLSVMHALMDGVQWARTAQLPVHWVVQQATAWPPSRPDERQLSLFDQWRRQVPVARVTEDVLKMAGIEPLSNNRQWLRALRALVDEQGLIRDFVESADQTYEAHAREMTERAVLLETGSLDTGLVALILAVVLRCRASQNSMVQEGLAAYSGLKPDLVLQVLGWSGANVHFVLAQVLGLPEASKDSATVLRREDPSSDPVLQVLAEFSRRSAVVARLELSGEFLTHFIATGYREWFGLHSVDAFDLSALYYLTVYKRALGMSDQPETRLVDYLRRVNALPANLSNHGLELVQERAAKWLAELFNWSVDEVRICAAHVNPSKGLVVTLQQLDVLTRIRLFAQKTGQSARTLLELGKLPPDSEYADYEYVADLVRASLTTTTEPNYADDVMAVGLDVIVHWTTVPDPVRLIANKPDEFAEFTVTVKNREGQARLNVNVHCATTLGRFETSMITTDVNGTATVKFFPDSRMGSVTPVFRLDLGEETAAPRIEIGPDMATLHLRAQNPFPVPDSTVLIGTPVTYRAIVLDDYDNPIAGASVTWKLDPLPQGEIETVTDQQGRTEVTFTGTERVNVKVTATAQNSTSVKFREVWFVENLLHRRRVPAPRKQRKQ
;
A
#
# COMPACT_ATOMS: atom_id res chain seq x y z
N MET A 1 54.14 1.62 58.81
CA MET A 1 55.08 2.18 59.82
C MET A 1 54.29 2.95 60.85
N THR A 2 54.74 2.90 62.11
CA THR A 2 54.39 3.81 63.23
C THR A 2 55.00 5.23 62.99
N PRO A 3 54.67 6.30 63.76
CA PRO A 3 54.36 6.26 65.20
C PRO A 3 53.31 7.21 65.83
N ASN A 4 53.00 6.82 67.08
CA ASN A 4 52.54 7.56 68.28
C ASN A 4 53.50 8.72 68.71
N PRO A 5 53.37 9.41 69.89
CA PRO A 5 52.47 9.24 71.07
C PRO A 5 51.59 10.52 71.30
N LEU A 6 51.03 10.98 72.45
CA LEU A 6 51.18 10.87 73.94
C LEU A 6 49.75 10.90 74.59
N GLN A 7 49.44 10.26 75.73
CA GLN A 7 49.78 10.52 77.17
C GLN A 7 49.31 11.89 77.73
N ALA A 8 48.78 12.04 78.97
CA ALA A 8 48.27 11.16 80.06
C ALA A 8 47.67 12.09 81.19
N PRO A 9 47.33 11.70 82.45
CA PRO A 9 47.26 10.38 83.12
C PRO A 9 46.03 10.13 84.07
N CYS A 10 45.92 8.88 84.59
CA CYS A 10 45.43 8.43 85.94
C CYS A 10 44.11 8.97 86.57
N GLU A 11 43.31 8.20 87.35
CA GLU A 11 43.30 6.79 87.82
C GLU A 11 41.81 6.41 88.17
N ARG A 12 41.34 5.41 88.95
CA ARG A 12 41.85 4.39 89.90
C ARG A 12 40.98 3.11 89.85
N ARG A 13 41.52 1.95 90.26
CA ARG A 13 40.81 0.64 90.30
C ARG A 13 39.76 0.53 91.42
N ARG A 14 38.67 -0.23 91.18
CA ARG A 14 38.29 -1.45 91.95
C ARG A 14 37.12 -2.22 91.32
N SER A 15 37.18 -3.55 91.40
CA SER A 15 36.14 -4.49 91.00
C SER A 15 35.34 -5.01 92.20
N PHE A 16 34.03 -5.26 92.07
CA PHE A 16 33.28 -6.09 93.02
C PHE A 16 32.22 -6.97 92.34
N THR A 17 31.78 -8.00 93.06
CA THR A 17 31.05 -9.16 92.56
C THR A 17 29.54 -8.93 92.37
N GLY A 18 28.94 -9.68 91.44
CA GLY A 18 27.57 -9.48 91.01
C GLY A 18 26.47 -9.88 92.01
N THR A 19 25.25 -9.42 91.74
CA THR A 19 24.02 -9.81 92.44
C THR A 19 22.89 -10.03 91.43
N ARG A 20 22.03 -11.04 91.67
CA ARG A 20 20.93 -11.40 90.76
C ARG A 20 19.80 -10.37 90.82
N PHE A 21 19.48 -9.73 89.70
CA PHE A 21 18.22 -9.00 89.55
C PHE A 21 17.15 -9.90 88.91
N ARG A 22 16.07 -10.18 89.66
CA ARG A 22 14.79 -10.62 89.07
C ARG A 22 14.04 -9.39 88.56
N PRO A 23 13.28 -9.48 87.45
CA PRO A 23 12.36 -8.42 87.07
C PRO A 23 11.25 -8.31 88.13
N ARG A 24 10.98 -7.08 88.61
CA ARG A 24 9.80 -6.78 89.43
C ARG A 24 8.66 -6.35 88.50
N SER A 25 7.66 -7.21 88.33
CA SER A 25 6.38 -6.84 87.72
C SER A 25 5.66 -5.82 88.60
N ILE A 26 5.57 -4.56 88.13
CA ILE A 26 4.90 -3.49 88.86
C ILE A 26 3.39 -3.64 88.68
N HIS A 27 2.73 -4.38 89.58
CA HIS A 27 1.27 -4.42 89.64
C HIS A 27 0.71 -3.04 90.03
N MET A 28 0.15 -2.33 89.05
CA MET A 28 -0.64 -1.13 89.31
C MET A 28 -1.99 -1.53 89.92
N TYR A 29 -2.16 -1.31 91.23
CA TYR A 29 -3.43 -1.50 91.95
C TYR A 29 -4.53 -0.47 91.59
N ARG A 30 -4.34 0.33 90.53
CA ARG A 30 -5.27 1.34 90.00
C ARG A 30 -5.09 1.43 88.49
N SER A 31 -6.15 1.71 87.74
CA SER A 31 -6.03 1.86 86.29
C SER A 31 -5.24 3.13 85.91
N PRO A 32 -4.55 3.16 84.75
CA PRO A 32 -3.84 4.35 84.30
C PRO A 32 -4.71 5.62 84.26
N ALA A 33 -5.99 5.49 83.89
CA ALA A 33 -6.97 6.59 83.94
C ALA A 33 -7.18 7.14 85.37
N GLN A 34 -7.30 6.27 86.38
CA GLN A 34 -7.42 6.68 87.78
C GLN A 34 -6.14 7.36 88.30
N ILE A 35 -4.97 6.92 87.83
CA ILE A 35 -3.68 7.55 88.17
C ILE A 35 -3.56 8.92 87.50
N ALA A 36 -3.93 9.05 86.22
CA ALA A 36 -3.95 10.31 85.49
C ALA A 36 -4.93 11.33 86.11
N GLN A 37 -6.14 10.92 86.49
CA GLN A 37 -7.10 11.78 87.20
C GLN A 37 -6.59 12.23 88.58
N LYS A 38 -5.83 11.39 89.29
CA LYS A 38 -5.14 11.78 90.52
C LYS A 38 -4.03 12.79 90.24
N MET A 39 -3.18 12.52 89.25
CA MET A 39 -2.08 13.42 88.83
C MET A 39 -2.60 14.79 88.39
N PHE A 40 -3.71 14.84 87.66
CA PHE A 40 -4.42 16.06 87.29
C PHE A 40 -4.81 16.89 88.50
N THR A 41 -5.53 16.28 89.44
CA THR A 41 -5.93 16.95 90.69
C THR A 41 -4.70 17.44 91.47
N GLN A 42 -3.59 16.68 91.46
CA GLN A 42 -2.32 17.07 92.11
C GLN A 42 -1.48 18.09 91.33
N ALA A 43 -1.79 18.41 90.07
CA ALA A 43 -1.07 19.39 89.24
C ALA A 43 -1.86 20.69 89.03
N VAL A 44 -3.19 20.59 88.99
CA VAL A 44 -4.11 21.73 88.87
C VAL A 44 -4.56 22.23 90.26
N GLY A 45 -4.39 21.42 91.31
CA GLY A 45 -4.67 21.76 92.71
C GLY A 45 -6.16 21.77 93.04
N LYS A 46 -6.85 22.86 92.69
CA LYS A 46 -8.33 22.97 92.73
C LYS A 46 -8.86 23.13 91.30
N PRO A 47 -8.92 22.06 90.49
CA PRO A 47 -9.40 22.13 89.12
C PRO A 47 -10.86 22.62 89.04
N LYS A 48 -11.17 23.40 88.01
CA LYS A 48 -12.55 23.78 87.69
C LYS A 48 -13.40 22.52 87.47
N ARG A 49 -14.66 22.54 87.90
CA ARG A 49 -15.58 21.40 87.74
C ARG A 49 -15.72 20.97 86.28
N SER A 50 -15.75 21.93 85.35
CA SER A 50 -15.73 21.70 83.90
C SER A 50 -14.50 20.90 83.44
N SER A 51 -13.30 21.31 83.82
CA SER A 51 -12.03 20.64 83.48
C SER A 51 -11.98 19.20 83.99
N THR A 52 -12.40 18.96 85.23
CA THR A 52 -12.49 17.61 85.82
C THR A 52 -13.54 16.75 85.11
N THR A 53 -14.69 17.34 84.74
CA THR A 53 -15.74 16.66 83.96
C THR A 53 -15.26 16.32 82.54
N ALA A 54 -14.53 17.22 81.87
CA ALA A 54 -13.93 16.99 80.56
C ALA A 54 -12.92 15.84 80.59
N LEU A 55 -12.00 15.83 81.57
CA LEU A 55 -11.04 14.74 81.75
C LEU A 55 -11.73 13.41 82.07
N THR A 56 -12.79 13.43 82.90
CA THR A 56 -13.59 12.24 83.19
C THR A 56 -14.33 11.75 81.94
N ARG A 57 -14.83 12.65 81.09
CA ARG A 57 -15.50 12.33 79.82
C ARG A 57 -14.53 11.71 78.82
N PHE A 58 -13.32 12.26 78.68
CA PHE A 58 -12.25 11.73 77.84
C PHE A 58 -11.95 10.26 78.19
N PHE A 59 -11.71 9.95 79.47
CA PHE A 59 -11.44 8.56 79.90
C PHE A 59 -12.68 7.66 79.80
N LYS A 60 -13.90 8.17 79.99
CA LYS A 60 -15.14 7.41 79.74
C LYS A 60 -15.40 7.11 78.27
N ALA A 61 -14.89 7.94 77.35
CA ALA A 61 -14.94 7.73 75.91
C ALA A 61 -13.80 6.84 75.37
N GLY A 62 -13.11 6.09 76.25
CA GLY A 62 -12.02 5.18 75.87
C GLY A 62 -10.65 5.84 75.69
N GLY A 63 -10.53 7.17 75.89
CA GLY A 63 -9.27 7.89 75.73
C GLY A 63 -8.14 7.36 76.63
N SER A 64 -6.96 7.11 76.06
CA SER A 64 -5.81 6.55 76.80
C SER A 64 -4.92 7.64 77.41
N VAL A 65 -4.10 7.27 78.40
CA VAL A 65 -3.12 8.20 79.00
C VAL A 65 -2.05 8.64 77.98
N ALA A 66 -1.70 7.78 77.03
CA ALA A 66 -0.74 8.12 75.97
C ALA A 66 -1.34 9.15 75.00
N VAL A 67 -2.59 8.98 74.57
CA VAL A 67 -3.30 9.96 73.74
C VAL A 67 -3.49 11.29 74.48
N LEU A 68 -3.77 11.25 75.78
CA LEU A 68 -3.86 12.47 76.60
C LEU A 68 -2.50 13.20 76.71
N ALA A 69 -1.38 12.46 76.79
CA ALA A 69 -0.05 13.04 76.76
C ALA A 69 0.32 13.61 75.38
N GLN A 70 -0.12 12.99 74.29
CA GLN A 70 0.18 13.45 72.92
C GLN A 70 -0.41 14.83 72.57
N LYS A 71 -1.42 15.29 73.31
CA LYS A 71 -2.04 16.63 73.15
C LYS A 71 -1.10 17.80 73.49
N GLY A 72 -0.07 17.57 74.31
CA GLY A 72 0.89 18.62 74.66
C GLY A 72 0.30 19.73 75.54
N VAL A 73 1.11 20.74 75.85
CA VAL A 73 0.74 21.82 76.76
C VAL A 73 -0.45 22.63 76.22
N ASP A 74 -0.40 23.06 74.96
CA ASP A 74 -1.42 23.95 74.40
C ASP A 74 -2.74 23.20 74.12
N GLY A 75 -2.69 21.92 73.71
CA GLY A 75 -3.89 21.07 73.63
C GLY A 75 -4.52 20.78 75.00
N LEU A 76 -3.72 20.65 76.07
CA LEU A 76 -4.22 20.55 77.44
C LEU A 76 -4.80 21.88 77.97
N MET A 77 -4.29 23.03 77.51
CA MET A 77 -4.88 24.35 77.77
C MET A 77 -6.24 24.49 77.09
N HIS A 78 -6.33 24.13 75.81
CA HIS A 78 -7.54 24.22 74.99
C HIS A 78 -8.65 23.28 75.51
N ASP A 79 -8.42 21.95 75.46
CA ASP A 79 -9.48 20.95 75.65
C ASP A 79 -9.97 20.84 77.11
N PHE A 80 -9.13 21.23 78.07
CA PHE A 80 -9.42 21.11 79.50
C PHE A 80 -9.42 22.47 80.24
N GLY A 81 -9.21 23.58 79.54
CA GLY A 81 -9.30 24.93 80.11
C GLY A 81 -8.25 25.25 81.19
N LEU A 82 -7.06 24.66 81.06
CA LEU A 82 -5.92 24.86 81.97
C LEU A 82 -5.12 26.12 81.62
N ASN A 83 -4.42 26.69 82.60
CA ASN A 83 -3.37 27.68 82.30
C ASN A 83 -2.05 26.98 81.90
N ARG A 84 -1.11 27.72 81.27
CA ARG A 84 0.13 27.15 80.72
C ARG A 84 1.02 26.46 81.76
N GLN A 85 1.05 26.93 83.02
CA GLN A 85 1.80 26.25 84.08
C GLN A 85 1.11 24.93 84.49
N GLN A 86 -0.19 24.96 84.74
CA GLN A 86 -0.98 23.77 85.12
C GLN A 86 -0.93 22.70 84.02
N ALA A 87 -1.02 23.12 82.76
CA ALA A 87 -0.86 22.24 81.60
C ALA A 87 0.58 21.68 81.52
N GLY A 88 1.61 22.50 81.74
CA GLY A 88 3.01 22.05 81.78
C GLY A 88 3.30 21.02 82.88
N GLU A 89 2.87 21.30 84.12
CA GLU A 89 3.04 20.37 85.25
C GLU A 89 2.24 19.07 85.05
N PHE A 90 1.03 19.15 84.49
CA PHE A 90 0.25 17.96 84.18
C PHE A 90 0.88 17.16 83.03
N GLN A 91 1.34 17.83 81.97
CA GLN A 91 2.04 17.23 80.83
C GLN A 91 3.29 16.45 81.26
N GLN A 92 4.12 17.01 82.14
CA GLN A 92 5.30 16.30 82.66
C GLN A 92 4.92 14.99 83.38
N ARG A 93 3.86 15.02 84.20
CA ARG A 93 3.37 13.84 84.93
C ARG A 93 2.71 12.82 84.00
N LEU A 94 1.99 13.29 82.98
CA LEU A 94 1.44 12.47 81.89
C LEU A 94 2.52 11.82 81.03
N ASN A 95 3.63 12.51 80.72
CA ASN A 95 4.77 11.92 80.02
C ASN A 95 5.38 10.75 80.80
N VAL A 96 5.60 10.92 82.11
CA VAL A 96 6.11 9.84 82.97
C VAL A 96 5.11 8.67 83.03
N LEU A 97 3.82 8.95 83.24
CA LEU A 97 2.81 7.89 83.33
C LEU A 97 2.62 7.16 82.00
N SER A 98 2.58 7.88 80.87
CA SER A 98 2.47 7.29 79.54
C SER A 98 3.70 6.45 79.19
N THR A 99 4.91 6.86 79.57
CA THR A 99 6.14 6.04 79.41
C THR A 99 6.03 4.72 80.16
N VAL A 100 5.53 4.73 81.42
CA VAL A 100 5.35 3.49 82.20
C VAL A 100 4.26 2.59 81.59
N VAL A 101 3.13 3.17 81.16
CA VAL A 101 2.03 2.43 80.52
C VAL A 101 2.45 1.83 79.18
N LEU A 102 3.14 2.60 78.33
CA LEU A 102 3.66 2.16 77.05
C LEU A 102 4.68 1.03 77.24
N ARG A 103 5.60 1.17 78.22
CA ARG A 103 6.55 0.12 78.58
C ARG A 103 5.83 -1.17 79.01
N GLN A 104 4.82 -1.08 79.89
CA GLN A 104 4.06 -2.26 80.32
C GLN A 104 3.27 -2.90 79.18
N PHE A 105 2.78 -2.10 78.23
CA PHE A 105 2.10 -2.60 77.02
C PHE A 105 3.07 -3.33 76.09
N ILE A 106 4.24 -2.75 75.82
CA ILE A 106 5.31 -3.37 75.01
C ILE A 106 5.81 -4.67 75.68
N GLU A 107 6.10 -4.64 76.99
CA GLU A 107 6.50 -5.83 77.75
C GLU A 107 5.41 -6.93 77.71
N HIS A 108 4.12 -6.57 77.67
CA HIS A 108 3.01 -7.52 77.54
C HIS A 108 2.82 -8.06 76.11
N GLN A 109 2.99 -7.23 75.06
CA GLN A 109 2.88 -7.71 73.67
C GLN A 109 4.03 -8.64 73.31
N LEU A 110 5.26 -8.28 73.69
CA LEU A 110 6.46 -9.04 73.37
C LEU A 110 6.59 -10.36 74.15
N THR A 111 5.90 -10.53 75.28
CA THR A 111 6.01 -11.74 76.11
C THR A 111 4.70 -12.52 76.22
N ALA A 112 4.74 -13.80 75.85
CA ALA A 112 3.61 -14.70 76.01
C ALA A 112 3.46 -15.14 77.47
N ARG A 113 2.24 -15.05 78.02
CA ARG A 113 1.95 -15.48 79.39
C ARG A 113 2.05 -17.00 79.55
N ASP A 114 1.54 -17.74 78.57
CA ASP A 114 1.33 -19.20 78.65
C ASP A 114 2.06 -20.00 77.55
N ALA A 115 3.12 -19.43 76.94
CA ALA A 115 3.92 -20.14 75.95
C ALA A 115 4.57 -21.41 76.54
N ARG A 116 4.07 -22.58 76.11
CA ARG A 116 4.72 -23.86 76.34
C ARG A 116 6.07 -23.86 75.65
N ALA A 117 7.15 -24.13 76.39
CA ALA A 117 8.47 -24.28 75.81
C ALA A 117 8.49 -25.50 74.87
N VAL A 118 8.60 -25.26 73.56
CA VAL A 118 8.77 -26.30 72.54
C VAL A 118 10.18 -26.87 72.63
N ALA A 119 10.41 -27.73 73.62
CA ALA A 119 11.67 -28.41 73.84
C ALA A 119 11.91 -29.46 72.75
N ARG A 120 12.56 -29.06 71.65
CA ARG A 120 13.14 -29.99 70.68
C ARG A 120 14.30 -30.72 71.35
N SER A 121 14.13 -32.02 71.61
CA SER A 121 15.14 -32.85 72.30
C SER A 121 16.46 -32.91 71.52
N GLY A 122 17.46 -32.17 72.00
CA GLY A 122 18.84 -32.21 71.55
C GLY A 122 19.76 -31.81 72.71
N LEU A 123 20.94 -32.42 72.80
CA LEU A 123 21.79 -32.42 74.00
C LEU A 123 22.58 -31.10 74.24
N ASN A 124 21.91 -29.95 74.21
CA ASN A 124 22.50 -28.62 74.46
C ASN A 124 21.57 -27.72 75.29
N ASN A 125 21.50 -27.96 76.60
CA ASN A 125 20.71 -27.17 77.55
C ASN A 125 21.36 -25.82 77.92
N GLY A 126 21.71 -25.02 76.92
CA GLY A 126 22.16 -23.63 77.10
C GLY A 126 20.99 -22.66 77.33
N PRO A 127 21.24 -21.44 77.84
CA PRO A 127 20.22 -20.41 77.98
C PRO A 127 19.81 -19.84 76.61
N THR A 128 18.80 -20.43 75.98
CA THR A 128 18.29 -19.96 74.67
C THR A 128 17.46 -18.69 74.82
N TYR A 129 17.40 -17.88 73.76
CA TYR A 129 16.60 -16.64 73.72
C TYR A 129 15.14 -16.88 74.12
N ALA A 130 14.54 -17.98 73.66
CA ALA A 130 13.18 -18.38 74.00
C ALA A 130 12.99 -18.62 75.51
N LEU A 131 13.96 -19.24 76.19
CA LEU A 131 13.91 -19.49 77.64
C LEU A 131 14.15 -18.23 78.46
N LEU A 132 15.01 -17.32 77.99
CA LEU A 132 15.36 -16.08 78.69
C LEU A 132 14.26 -15.02 78.61
N PHE A 133 13.67 -14.82 77.43
CA PHE A 133 12.77 -13.69 77.16
C PHE A 133 11.30 -14.08 76.96
N LYS A 134 10.98 -15.37 76.79
CA LYS A 134 9.62 -15.86 76.50
C LYS A 134 8.88 -15.05 75.40
N PRO A 135 9.52 -14.83 74.24
CA PRO A 135 8.94 -14.04 73.17
C PRO A 135 7.60 -14.64 72.72
N ASN A 136 6.63 -13.79 72.41
CA ASN A 136 5.31 -14.19 71.95
C ASN A 136 5.34 -14.61 70.47
N PHE A 137 5.94 -15.77 70.16
CA PHE A 137 6.15 -16.24 68.78
C PHE A 137 4.86 -16.28 67.95
N ASP A 138 3.71 -16.59 68.56
CA ASP A 138 2.40 -16.64 67.88
C ASP A 138 1.90 -15.24 67.45
N ALA A 139 2.56 -14.17 67.90
CA ALA A 139 2.34 -12.78 67.51
C ALA A 139 3.60 -12.14 66.88
N LEU A 140 4.55 -12.96 66.41
CA LEU A 140 5.68 -12.51 65.60
C LEU A 140 5.49 -12.94 64.14
N CYS A 141 5.90 -12.04 63.25
CA CYS A 141 5.92 -12.22 61.81
C CYS A 141 7.34 -12.47 61.29
N PRO A 142 7.52 -12.95 60.04
CA PRO A 142 8.81 -12.99 59.38
C PRO A 142 9.49 -11.61 59.28
N PRO A 143 10.82 -11.53 59.13
CA PRO A 143 11.45 -10.31 58.63
C PRO A 143 10.84 -9.92 57.27
N ASP A 144 10.82 -8.62 57.00
CA ASP A 144 10.27 -8.00 55.78
C ASP A 144 8.76 -8.24 55.52
N ALA A 145 8.03 -8.87 56.46
CA ALA A 145 6.59 -9.02 56.38
C ALA A 145 5.85 -7.68 56.50
N ILE A 146 4.73 -7.56 55.78
CA ILE A 146 3.87 -6.35 55.75
C ILE A 146 3.41 -5.94 57.16
N GLU A 147 3.01 -6.92 57.98
CA GLU A 147 2.53 -6.73 59.35
C GLU A 147 3.66 -6.51 60.39
N ALA A 148 4.93 -6.46 59.96
CA ALA A 148 6.04 -6.14 60.87
C ALA A 148 5.95 -4.69 61.35
N ILE A 149 6.15 -4.48 62.66
CA ILE A 149 6.08 -3.17 63.34
C ILE A 149 7.07 -2.11 62.84
N HIS A 150 7.96 -2.48 61.92
CA HIS A 150 9.00 -1.66 61.30
C HIS A 150 8.97 -1.73 59.76
N SER A 151 7.91 -2.31 59.18
CA SER A 151 7.71 -2.35 57.73
C SER A 151 7.42 -0.95 57.16
N PRO A 152 7.59 -0.75 55.83
CA PRO A 152 7.15 0.48 55.16
C PRO A 152 5.65 0.76 55.37
N ALA A 153 4.83 -0.29 55.49
CA ALA A 153 3.40 -0.18 55.79
C ALA A 153 3.13 0.34 57.22
N ALA A 154 3.86 -0.16 58.22
CA ALA A 154 3.78 0.35 59.60
C ALA A 154 4.25 1.81 59.70
N TYR A 155 5.28 2.20 58.94
CA TYR A 155 5.71 3.59 58.85
C TYR A 155 4.66 4.49 58.15
N LEU A 156 4.13 4.06 57.01
CA LEU A 156 3.13 4.81 56.23
C LEU A 156 1.83 5.04 57.02
N THR A 157 1.31 4.01 57.68
CA THR A 157 0.09 4.11 58.49
C THR A 157 0.26 5.01 59.72
N ALA A 158 1.44 5.00 60.36
CA ALA A 158 1.77 5.92 61.43
C ALA A 158 1.94 7.37 60.94
N LEU A 159 2.58 7.57 59.78
CA LEU A 159 2.77 8.87 59.14
C LEU A 159 1.42 9.48 58.71
N LEU A 160 0.51 8.68 58.15
CA LEU A 160 -0.83 9.13 57.76
C LEU A 160 -1.66 9.56 58.97
N HIS A 161 -1.71 8.76 60.04
CA HIS A 161 -2.38 9.15 61.29
C HIS A 161 -1.78 10.44 61.87
N TRP A 162 -0.44 10.57 61.84
CA TRP A 162 0.22 11.79 62.30
C TRP A 162 -0.19 13.00 61.44
N ALA A 163 -0.15 12.87 60.12
CA ALA A 163 -0.50 13.95 59.19
C ALA A 163 -1.96 14.40 59.35
N LEU A 164 -2.92 13.46 59.38
CA LEU A 164 -4.34 13.78 59.56
C LEU A 164 -4.60 14.48 60.91
N HIS A 165 -3.95 14.06 61.99
CA HIS A 165 -4.13 14.65 63.33
C HIS A 165 -3.24 15.88 63.62
N ARG A 166 -2.30 16.26 62.74
CA ARG A 166 -1.38 17.40 62.95
C ARG A 166 -1.46 18.48 61.87
N LEU A 167 -1.95 18.14 60.69
CA LEU A 167 -2.05 19.01 59.50
C LEU A 167 -3.49 19.08 58.95
N GLY A 168 -4.47 18.46 59.64
CA GLY A 168 -5.87 18.42 59.20
C GLY A 168 -6.69 19.65 59.58
N GLU A 169 -6.31 20.38 60.64
CA GLU A 169 -6.91 21.68 60.97
C GLU A 169 -6.25 22.76 60.10
N THR A 170 -7.08 23.51 59.37
CA THR A 170 -6.67 24.60 58.46
C THR A 170 -7.53 25.84 58.73
N ASP A 171 -7.01 27.03 58.43
CA ASP A 171 -7.72 28.32 58.62
C ASP A 171 -8.88 28.54 57.60
N GLY A 172 -9.46 27.46 57.05
CA GLY A 172 -10.50 27.49 56.03
C GLY A 172 -10.05 27.96 54.64
N LYS A 173 -8.76 28.22 54.43
CA LYS A 173 -8.18 28.71 53.17
C LYS A 173 -7.44 27.65 52.35
N ASP A 174 -6.87 26.65 53.00
CA ASP A 174 -6.06 25.61 52.37
C ASP A 174 -6.86 24.31 52.20
N LEU A 175 -6.66 23.60 51.08
CA LEU A 175 -7.32 22.33 50.84
C LEU A 175 -6.66 21.22 51.69
N PRO A 176 -7.39 20.52 52.58
CA PRO A 176 -6.82 19.51 53.47
C PRO A 176 -6.30 18.29 52.67
N LEU A 177 -5.46 17.46 53.29
CA LEU A 177 -4.80 16.33 52.61
C LEU A 177 -5.81 15.38 51.93
N VAL A 178 -6.90 15.03 52.63
CA VAL A 178 -7.98 14.16 52.10
C VAL A 178 -8.72 14.82 50.93
N GLY A 179 -8.83 16.15 50.91
CA GLY A 179 -9.40 16.91 49.79
C GLY A 179 -8.46 17.00 48.58
N ARG A 180 -7.14 16.96 48.79
CA ARG A 180 -6.13 16.91 47.72
C ARG A 180 -5.87 15.51 47.18
N ARG A 181 -6.14 14.47 47.96
CA ARG A 181 -5.90 13.05 47.64
C ARG A 181 -7.10 12.22 48.07
N THR A 182 -8.16 12.28 47.27
CA THR A 182 -9.45 11.61 47.48
C THR A 182 -9.39 10.09 47.30
N ASP A 183 -8.24 9.58 46.88
CA ASP A 183 -7.84 8.18 46.77
C ASP A 183 -7.20 7.63 48.05
N LEU A 184 -6.48 8.47 48.82
CA LEU A 184 -5.45 8.03 49.78
C LEU A 184 -5.96 7.09 50.87
N GLU A 185 -7.15 7.37 51.40
CA GLU A 185 -7.78 6.59 52.49
C GLU A 185 -8.41 5.28 51.99
N LYS A 186 -8.48 5.07 50.67
CA LYS A 186 -9.05 3.88 50.01
C LYS A 186 -7.98 2.92 49.48
N LEU A 187 -6.71 3.33 49.45
CA LEU A 187 -5.62 2.50 48.97
C LEU A 187 -5.42 1.28 49.88
N LEU A 188 -5.53 0.09 49.30
CA LEU A 188 -5.25 -1.16 49.99
C LEU A 188 -3.74 -1.29 50.22
N ILE A 189 -3.35 -1.61 51.45
CA ILE A 189 -1.97 -1.92 51.80
C ILE A 189 -1.83 -3.44 51.77
N ASP A 190 -1.28 -3.97 50.68
CA ASP A 190 -0.99 -5.39 50.49
C ASP A 190 0.44 -5.61 49.96
N VAL A 191 0.82 -6.87 49.75
CA VAL A 191 2.17 -7.24 49.27
C VAL A 191 2.48 -6.67 47.88
N LYS A 192 1.49 -6.54 46.99
CA LYS A 192 1.67 -5.95 45.65
C LYS A 192 1.83 -4.43 45.75
N ALA A 193 1.07 -3.77 46.62
CA ALA A 193 1.17 -2.33 46.84
C ALA A 193 2.47 -1.90 47.55
N VAL A 194 3.04 -2.75 48.42
CA VAL A 194 4.28 -2.45 49.17
C VAL A 194 5.55 -2.85 48.41
N HIS A 195 5.53 -3.92 47.61
CA HIS A 195 6.72 -4.47 46.95
C HIS A 195 6.66 -4.49 45.40
N GLY A 196 5.52 -4.17 44.79
CA GLY A 196 5.38 -4.10 43.33
C GLY A 196 5.96 -2.81 42.74
N ALA A 197 6.60 -2.93 41.58
CA ALA A 197 7.03 -1.77 40.79
C ALA A 197 5.88 -1.28 39.89
N VAL A 198 5.61 0.02 39.91
CA VAL A 198 4.61 0.70 39.07
C VAL A 198 5.23 2.00 38.53
N PRO A 199 5.05 2.37 37.24
CA PRO A 199 5.52 3.64 36.70
C PRO A 199 4.95 4.84 37.47
N SER A 200 5.79 5.82 37.82
CA SER A 200 5.34 7.02 38.54
C SER A 200 4.31 7.84 37.76
N VAL A 201 4.32 7.78 36.43
CA VAL A 201 3.33 8.42 35.56
C VAL A 201 1.95 7.78 35.72
N GLU A 202 1.86 6.45 35.74
CA GLU A 202 0.61 5.71 35.95
C GLU A 202 -0.02 6.07 37.31
N VAL A 203 0.80 6.18 38.36
CA VAL A 203 0.37 6.63 39.69
C VAL A 203 -0.17 8.07 39.64
N ILE A 204 0.48 8.98 38.91
CA ILE A 204 0.04 10.38 38.77
C ILE A 204 -1.29 10.46 37.99
N SER A 205 -1.44 9.72 36.89
CA SER A 205 -2.68 9.67 36.10
C SER A 205 -3.87 9.20 36.96
N HIS A 206 -3.74 8.05 37.64
CA HIS A 206 -4.78 7.55 38.53
C HIS A 206 -5.15 8.56 39.64
N ILE A 207 -4.18 9.29 40.22
CA ILE A 207 -4.45 10.34 41.20
C ILE A 207 -5.25 11.49 40.58
N MET A 208 -4.91 11.92 39.36
CA MET A 208 -5.61 12.98 38.63
C MET A 208 -7.03 12.54 38.26
N GLU A 209 -7.22 11.33 37.74
CA GLU A 209 -8.52 10.73 37.43
C GLU A 209 -9.43 10.65 38.68
N HIS A 210 -8.90 10.17 39.81
CA HIS A 210 -9.64 10.11 41.08
C HIS A 210 -10.00 11.51 41.62
N PHE A 211 -9.12 12.50 41.44
CA PHE A 211 -9.39 13.87 41.82
C PHE A 211 -10.45 14.52 40.92
N ILE A 212 -10.37 14.34 39.60
CA ILE A 212 -11.36 14.83 38.62
C ILE A 212 -12.73 14.19 38.92
N THR A 213 -12.78 12.86 39.05
CA THR A 213 -14.02 12.11 39.33
C THR A 213 -14.65 12.51 40.66
N ALA A 214 -13.84 12.76 41.70
CA ALA A 214 -14.35 13.23 43.00
C ALA A 214 -14.83 14.70 42.96
N THR A 215 -14.37 15.51 42.00
CA THR A 215 -14.69 16.94 41.88
C THR A 215 -15.85 17.21 40.92
N GLN A 216 -15.97 16.43 39.83
CA GLN A 216 -16.98 16.63 38.77
C GLN A 216 -18.08 15.56 38.76
N GLY A 217 -17.90 14.45 39.49
CA GLY A 217 -18.78 13.28 39.45
C GLY A 217 -18.26 12.20 38.49
N PRO A 218 -19.01 11.08 38.32
CA PRO A 218 -18.62 10.00 37.43
C PRO A 218 -18.66 10.44 35.96
N ILE A 219 -17.53 10.29 35.26
CA ILE A 219 -17.38 10.52 33.83
C ILE A 219 -17.32 9.15 33.14
N GLN A 220 -17.99 8.98 32.00
CA GLN A 220 -18.04 7.70 31.28
C GLN A 220 -16.76 7.43 30.46
N ASN A 221 -16.36 8.39 29.62
CA ASN A 221 -15.09 8.39 28.88
C ASN A 221 -14.36 9.71 29.19
N LEU A 222 -13.21 9.65 29.88
CA LEU A 222 -12.46 10.84 30.27
C LEU A 222 -11.71 11.47 29.09
N ASP A 223 -11.19 10.65 28.17
CA ASP A 223 -10.47 11.14 27.00
C ASP A 223 -11.42 11.85 26.02
N GLU A 224 -12.65 11.35 25.84
CA GLU A 224 -13.70 12.08 25.12
C GLU A 224 -14.04 13.40 25.83
N ALA A 225 -14.19 13.38 27.16
CA ALA A 225 -14.49 14.59 27.94
C ALA A 225 -13.36 15.65 27.85
N LEU A 226 -12.10 15.24 27.69
CA LEU A 226 -10.94 16.11 27.42
C LEU A 226 -10.88 16.61 25.97
N ASN A 227 -11.29 15.77 25.00
CA ASN A 227 -11.46 16.14 23.61
C ASN A 227 -12.54 17.23 23.40
N GLN A 228 -13.55 17.26 24.27
CA GLN A 228 -14.62 18.27 24.27
C GLN A 228 -14.25 19.62 24.96
N LYS A 229 -13.01 19.83 25.44
CA LYS A 229 -12.57 21.11 26.05
C LYS A 229 -11.57 21.87 25.17
N ALA A 230 -11.55 23.19 25.29
CA ALA A 230 -10.57 24.05 24.62
C ALA A 230 -9.78 24.99 25.55
N PHE A 231 -10.08 25.02 26.85
CA PHE A 231 -9.26 25.69 27.87
C PHE A 231 -8.82 24.69 28.94
N PRO A 232 -7.54 24.67 29.38
CA PRO A 232 -6.44 25.54 28.95
C PRO A 232 -5.99 25.30 27.49
N ARG A 233 -5.10 26.15 26.96
CA ARG A 233 -4.69 26.21 25.53
C ARG A 233 -4.23 24.87 24.95
N GLU A 234 -3.70 23.99 25.78
CA GLU A 234 -3.25 22.63 25.42
C GLU A 234 -4.39 21.66 25.05
N LEU A 235 -5.64 21.95 25.43
CA LEU A 235 -6.82 21.19 25.03
C LEU A 235 -7.42 21.77 23.73
N PRO A 236 -8.01 20.96 22.83
CA PRO A 236 -8.50 19.59 23.04
C PRO A 236 -7.40 18.53 22.94
N PHE A 237 -7.55 17.48 23.75
CA PHE A 237 -6.73 16.28 23.69
C PHE A 237 -7.53 15.12 23.11
N HIS A 238 -7.18 14.67 21.90
CA HIS A 238 -7.92 13.63 21.17
C HIS A 238 -7.14 12.32 21.18
N TRP A 239 -7.24 11.55 22.26
CA TRP A 239 -6.40 10.36 22.50
C TRP A 239 -6.33 9.33 21.34
N PRO A 240 -7.43 8.99 20.64
CA PRO A 240 -7.37 8.11 19.48
C PRO A 240 -6.51 8.67 18.32
N TRP A 241 -6.70 9.94 17.93
CA TRP A 241 -5.87 10.59 16.91
C TRP A 241 -4.40 10.68 17.31
N VAL A 242 -4.12 10.97 18.59
CA VAL A 242 -2.75 10.99 19.12
C VAL A 242 -2.10 9.61 19.01
N THR A 243 -2.85 8.55 19.26
CA THR A 243 -2.38 7.15 19.09
C THR A 243 -2.07 6.86 17.61
N LEU A 244 -2.99 7.19 16.70
CA LEU A 244 -2.81 6.96 15.26
C LEU A 244 -1.64 7.76 14.67
N ASP A 245 -1.55 9.07 14.95
CA ASP A 245 -0.45 9.91 14.48
C ASP A 245 0.89 9.44 15.06
N HIS A 246 0.96 9.08 16.35
CA HIS A 246 2.20 8.62 16.98
C HIS A 246 2.75 7.35 16.30
N VAL A 247 1.90 6.35 16.07
CA VAL A 247 2.30 5.09 15.41
C VAL A 247 2.78 5.37 13.99
N LEU A 248 1.97 6.05 13.16
CA LEU A 248 2.33 6.33 11.77
C LEU A 248 3.59 7.20 11.65
N LYS A 249 3.74 8.21 12.52
CA LYS A 249 4.93 9.07 12.57
C LYS A 249 6.20 8.30 12.93
N GLY A 250 6.09 7.25 13.76
CA GLY A 250 7.19 6.31 14.03
C GLY A 250 7.74 5.61 12.77
N HIS A 251 6.91 5.46 11.75
CA HIS A 251 7.26 4.88 10.44
C HIS A 251 7.47 5.94 9.34
N GLY A 252 7.47 7.23 9.69
CA GLY A 252 7.61 8.35 8.75
C GLY A 252 6.34 8.65 7.93
N GLU A 253 5.17 8.31 8.46
CA GLU A 253 3.88 8.34 7.74
C GLU A 253 2.83 9.20 8.46
N SER A 254 1.73 9.51 7.76
CA SER A 254 0.57 10.26 8.26
C SER A 254 -0.73 9.49 8.04
N VAL A 255 -1.82 9.85 8.74
CA VAL A 255 -3.15 9.25 8.46
C VAL A 255 -3.55 9.46 7.00
N GLY A 256 -3.25 10.65 6.45
CA GLY A 256 -3.44 10.95 5.03
C GLY A 256 -2.57 10.10 4.08
N SER A 257 -1.42 9.60 4.51
CA SER A 257 -0.66 8.61 3.73
C SER A 257 -1.46 7.34 3.54
N VAL A 258 -2.13 6.86 4.60
CA VAL A 258 -2.91 5.60 4.57
C VAL A 258 -4.14 5.77 3.68
N VAL A 259 -4.87 6.89 3.78
CA VAL A 259 -6.03 7.15 2.89
C VAL A 259 -5.63 7.17 1.41
N ARG A 260 -4.51 7.82 1.04
CA ARG A 260 -3.96 7.72 -0.34
C ARG A 260 -3.52 6.30 -0.69
N LEU A 261 -2.90 5.58 0.24
CA LEU A 261 -2.38 4.24 0.00
C LEU A 261 -3.48 3.19 -0.19
N CYS A 262 -4.66 3.39 0.40
CA CYS A 262 -5.85 2.58 0.17
C CYS A 262 -6.65 3.00 -1.07
N ASP A 263 -6.37 4.16 -1.66
CA ASP A 263 -7.09 4.64 -2.85
C ASP A 263 -6.64 3.92 -4.14
N LEU A 264 -7.63 3.46 -4.92
CA LEU A 264 -7.47 2.84 -6.24
C LEU A 264 -7.12 3.88 -7.32
N GLN A 265 -7.49 5.14 -7.13
CA GLN A 265 -7.19 6.24 -8.06
C GLN A 265 -5.80 6.87 -7.84
N TYR A 266 -5.16 6.60 -6.70
CA TYR A 266 -3.78 6.98 -6.41
C TYR A 266 -2.79 6.06 -7.17
N PRO A 267 -1.60 6.54 -7.60
CA PRO A 267 -1.11 7.92 -7.50
C PRO A 267 -1.63 8.86 -8.58
N CYS A 268 -1.91 10.10 -8.19
CA CYS A 268 -2.60 11.07 -9.04
C CYS A 268 -1.78 11.58 -10.24
N PHE A 269 -0.46 11.35 -10.28
CA PHE A 269 0.37 11.72 -11.43
C PHE A 269 0.17 10.82 -12.66
N LEU A 270 -0.56 9.70 -12.53
CA LEU A 270 -0.93 8.84 -13.66
C LEU A 270 -2.18 9.32 -14.41
N ARG A 271 -2.74 10.47 -14.02
CA ARG A 271 -4.05 10.98 -14.44
C ARG A 271 -3.92 12.38 -14.98
N SER A 272 -4.75 12.73 -15.97
CA SER A 272 -4.86 14.10 -16.52
C SER A 272 -5.47 15.09 -15.51
N ALA A 273 -6.23 14.59 -14.54
CA ALA A 273 -6.71 15.32 -13.38
C ALA A 273 -5.85 14.95 -12.14
N PRO A 274 -5.17 15.92 -11.48
CA PRO A 274 -4.21 15.66 -10.40
C PRO A 274 -4.84 15.28 -9.05
N TRP A 275 -6.09 14.82 -9.03
CA TRP A 275 -6.86 14.52 -7.82
C TRP A 275 -7.64 13.20 -7.94
N SER A 276 -8.17 12.77 -6.80
CA SER A 276 -9.10 11.64 -6.67
C SER A 276 -10.24 12.00 -5.72
N ASP A 277 -11.22 11.11 -5.59
CA ASP A 277 -12.32 11.25 -4.63
C ASP A 277 -11.85 11.25 -3.16
N LYS A 278 -10.56 10.99 -2.90
CA LYS A 278 -9.93 10.95 -1.57
C LYS A 278 -8.68 11.81 -1.40
N SER A 279 -8.21 12.52 -2.42
CA SER A 279 -7.00 13.36 -2.31
C SER A 279 -7.15 14.50 -1.30
N ASP A 280 -8.35 15.07 -1.20
CA ASP A 280 -8.61 16.24 -0.36
C ASP A 280 -8.73 15.86 1.13
N ASP A 281 -9.49 14.81 1.45
CA ASP A 281 -9.53 14.18 2.77
C ASP A 281 -8.11 13.86 3.28
N ALA A 282 -7.32 13.23 2.40
CA ALA A 282 -5.97 12.80 2.71
C ALA A 282 -4.96 13.95 2.83
N LEU A 283 -5.21 15.10 2.19
CA LEU A 283 -4.45 16.33 2.45
C LEU A 283 -4.84 16.94 3.79
N VAL A 284 -6.14 17.05 4.10
CA VAL A 284 -6.63 17.57 5.40
C VAL A 284 -6.09 16.73 6.57
N GLN A 285 -6.07 15.40 6.45
CA GLN A 285 -5.51 14.50 7.48
C GLN A 285 -3.98 14.49 7.52
N ALA A 286 -3.28 14.78 6.42
CA ALA A 286 -1.82 14.95 6.42
C ALA A 286 -1.34 16.18 7.23
N SER A 287 -2.24 17.10 7.61
CA SER A 287 -1.92 18.23 8.50
C SER A 287 -1.40 17.80 9.89
N ARG A 288 -1.64 16.53 10.30
CA ARG A 288 -1.43 15.95 11.64
C ARG A 288 -2.30 16.53 12.76
N LEU A 289 -3.21 17.44 12.45
CA LEU A 289 -4.15 18.03 13.41
C LEU A 289 -5.34 17.09 13.66
N SER A 290 -5.80 16.92 14.90
CA SER A 290 -6.95 16.06 15.24
C SER A 290 -8.29 16.60 14.69
N PRO A 291 -9.38 15.80 14.62
CA PRO A 291 -10.71 16.29 14.26
C PRO A 291 -11.12 17.55 15.05
N SER A 292 -10.99 17.52 16.38
CA SER A 292 -11.32 18.64 17.26
C SER A 292 -10.42 19.86 17.07
N GLN A 293 -9.13 19.66 16.75
CA GLN A 293 -8.22 20.75 16.38
C GLN A 293 -8.61 21.38 15.03
N ARG A 294 -8.97 20.56 14.03
CA ARG A 294 -9.48 21.02 12.72
C ARG A 294 -10.77 21.85 12.90
N THR A 295 -11.70 21.41 13.75
CA THR A 295 -12.94 22.14 14.06
C THR A 295 -12.66 23.50 14.68
N ILE A 296 -11.77 23.60 15.68
CA ILE A 296 -11.43 24.89 16.33
C ILE A 296 -10.82 25.91 15.34
N LEU A 297 -10.13 25.44 14.31
CA LEU A 297 -9.56 26.33 13.30
C LEU A 297 -10.61 26.79 12.27
N THR A 298 -11.55 25.91 11.90
CA THR A 298 -12.50 26.12 10.78
C THR A 298 -13.90 26.56 11.19
N GLU A 299 -14.27 26.47 12.48
CA GLU A 299 -15.57 26.92 12.99
C GLU A 299 -15.84 28.40 12.66
N ALA A 300 -17.12 28.79 12.60
CA ALA A 300 -17.52 30.18 12.42
C ALA A 300 -17.01 31.06 13.59
N SER A 301 -16.94 32.37 13.36
CA SER A 301 -16.54 33.29 14.44
C SER A 301 -17.67 33.46 15.44
N HIS A 302 -17.29 33.65 16.70
CA HIS A 302 -18.22 33.85 17.79
C HIS A 302 -18.59 35.34 17.99
N PHE A 303 -18.11 36.24 17.14
CA PHE A 303 -18.34 37.69 17.28
C PHE A 303 -19.29 38.23 16.19
N PRO A 304 -20.16 39.21 16.51
CA PRO A 304 -20.25 39.90 17.80
C PRO A 304 -21.02 39.12 18.90
N ASP A 305 -22.03 38.33 18.53
CA ASP A 305 -23.11 37.93 19.45
C ASP A 305 -22.75 36.85 20.50
N GLY A 306 -21.71 36.05 20.27
CA GLY A 306 -21.30 34.91 21.09
C GLY A 306 -20.02 35.12 21.91
N GLY A 307 -19.59 36.37 22.12
CA GLY A 307 -18.30 36.69 22.75
C GLY A 307 -18.11 36.08 24.15
N ASP A 308 -19.15 36.07 24.99
CA ASP A 308 -19.09 35.46 26.33
C ASP A 308 -18.89 33.93 26.28
N GLU A 309 -19.50 33.25 25.29
CA GLU A 309 -19.26 31.82 25.07
C GLU A 309 -17.82 31.57 24.63
N PHE A 310 -17.31 32.37 23.69
CA PHE A 310 -15.92 32.30 23.24
C PHE A 310 -14.92 32.46 24.40
N TYR A 311 -15.09 33.49 25.25
CA TYR A 311 -14.17 33.72 26.36
C TYR A 311 -14.28 32.64 27.45
N GLN A 312 -15.46 32.04 27.66
CA GLN A 312 -15.62 30.89 28.54
C GLN A 312 -14.98 29.62 27.96
N LYS A 313 -15.19 29.35 26.67
CA LYS A 313 -14.72 28.16 25.93
C LYS A 313 -13.21 28.13 25.75
N TYR A 314 -12.59 29.27 25.39
CA TYR A 314 -11.19 29.36 24.98
C TYR A 314 -10.24 30.01 25.98
N LEU A 315 -10.73 30.87 26.89
CA LEU A 315 -9.90 31.56 27.89
C LEU A 315 -10.28 31.23 29.35
N GLY A 316 -11.30 30.40 29.57
CA GLY A 316 -11.73 29.96 30.91
C GLY A 316 -12.20 31.10 31.80
N LEU A 317 -12.74 32.17 31.21
CA LEU A 317 -13.23 33.36 31.91
C LEU A 317 -14.76 33.35 31.98
N LYS A 318 -15.34 33.87 33.07
CA LYS A 318 -16.79 33.96 33.29
C LYS A 318 -17.15 35.29 33.93
N GLY A 319 -18.30 35.88 33.56
CA GLY A 319 -18.81 37.11 34.17
C GLY A 319 -17.85 38.30 34.00
N ILE A 320 -17.33 38.48 32.79
CA ILE A 320 -16.21 39.38 32.51
C ILE A 320 -16.69 40.83 32.44
N SER A 321 -16.12 41.72 33.26
CA SER A 321 -16.06 43.13 32.88
C SER A 321 -15.11 43.25 31.69
N ILE A 322 -15.66 43.42 30.48
CA ILE A 322 -14.97 43.10 29.22
C ILE A 322 -13.66 43.91 29.03
N GLY A 323 -13.52 45.05 29.70
CA GLY A 323 -12.26 45.80 29.79
C GLY A 323 -11.06 45.03 30.36
N ASN A 324 -11.27 43.94 31.12
CA ASN A 324 -10.19 43.13 31.68
C ASN A 324 -9.33 42.44 30.62
N LEU A 325 -9.90 42.03 29.49
CA LEU A 325 -9.14 41.38 28.40
C LEU A 325 -8.29 42.35 27.58
N ARG A 326 -8.49 43.67 27.72
CA ARG A 326 -7.54 44.66 27.21
C ARG A 326 -6.22 44.65 27.99
N LEU A 327 -6.17 44.14 29.23
CA LEU A 327 -4.96 44.14 30.04
C LEU A 327 -4.01 43.04 29.58
N VAL A 328 -2.77 43.44 29.24
CA VAL A 328 -1.74 42.54 28.70
C VAL A 328 -1.47 41.36 29.64
N HIS A 329 -1.47 41.61 30.97
CA HIS A 329 -1.22 40.55 31.95
C HIS A 329 -2.33 39.46 31.95
N VAL A 330 -3.60 39.84 31.75
CA VAL A 330 -4.73 38.89 31.74
C VAL A 330 -4.69 38.04 30.47
N PHE A 331 -4.44 38.68 29.32
CA PHE A 331 -4.27 37.94 28.06
C PHE A 331 -3.11 36.95 28.17
N ASN A 332 -1.93 37.41 28.61
CA ASN A 332 -0.74 36.55 28.75
C ASN A 332 -0.92 35.42 29.79
N GLU A 333 -1.64 35.64 30.90
CA GLU A 333 -2.01 34.59 31.86
C GLU A 333 -2.85 33.50 31.17
N ARG A 334 -3.87 33.89 30.39
CA ARG A 334 -4.85 32.96 29.79
C ARG A 334 -4.36 32.30 28.52
N THR A 335 -3.49 32.96 27.76
CA THR A 335 -2.83 32.37 26.61
C THR A 335 -1.52 31.69 26.95
N LYS A 336 -0.95 31.85 28.16
CA LYS A 336 0.39 31.38 28.56
C LYS A 336 1.52 31.96 27.69
N LEU A 337 1.49 33.27 27.46
CA LEU A 337 2.55 34.00 26.73
C LEU A 337 3.46 34.77 27.68
N ASP A 338 4.74 34.86 27.34
CA ASP A 338 5.66 35.84 27.92
C ASP A 338 5.67 37.14 27.07
N THR A 339 6.56 38.09 27.39
CA THR A 339 6.63 39.36 26.65
C THR A 339 7.22 39.18 25.25
N PRO A 340 8.36 38.49 25.03
CA PRO A 340 8.87 38.24 23.68
C PRO A 340 7.91 37.50 22.77
N ALA A 341 7.20 36.47 23.25
CA ALA A 341 6.23 35.74 22.45
C ALA A 341 4.99 36.58 22.09
N LEU A 342 4.60 37.55 22.94
CA LEU A 342 3.56 38.52 22.61
C LEU A 342 4.04 39.55 21.57
N GLU A 343 5.24 40.09 21.72
CA GLU A 343 5.82 41.02 20.75
C GLU A 343 6.02 40.34 19.38
N ALA A 344 6.37 39.05 19.38
CA ALA A 344 6.43 38.20 18.18
C ALA A 344 5.05 37.75 17.65
N LEU A 345 3.99 37.71 18.45
CA LEU A 345 2.62 37.47 17.97
C LEU A 345 2.07 38.69 17.22
N LEU A 346 2.42 39.89 17.67
CA LEU A 346 1.90 41.16 17.15
C LEU A 346 2.83 41.87 16.14
N SER A 347 4.06 41.38 16.00
CA SER A 347 5.11 41.94 15.11
C SER A 347 5.41 43.41 15.43
N ILE A 348 5.75 43.65 16.70
CA ILE A 348 6.08 44.96 17.28
C ILE A 348 7.45 44.92 17.97
N GLU A 349 7.97 46.09 18.34
CA GLU A 349 9.25 46.24 19.07
C GLU A 349 10.39 45.49 18.35
N GLY A 350 11.06 44.54 18.99
CA GLY A 350 12.15 43.76 18.38
C GLY A 350 11.74 42.87 17.19
N PHE A 351 10.44 42.65 16.99
CA PHE A 351 9.85 41.83 15.93
C PHE A 351 9.15 42.65 14.85
N THR A 352 9.38 43.97 14.82
CA THR A 352 8.82 44.88 13.81
C THR A 352 9.29 44.48 12.39
N PRO A 353 8.37 44.36 11.42
CA PRO A 353 8.71 44.04 10.03
C PRO A 353 9.13 45.29 9.23
N PHE A 354 9.93 45.08 8.19
CA PHE A 354 10.35 46.14 7.26
C PHE A 354 10.31 45.65 5.81
N LEU A 355 10.04 46.55 4.86
CA LEU A 355 10.09 46.24 3.42
C LEU A 355 11.54 46.31 2.93
N SER A 356 11.91 45.39 2.03
CA SER A 356 13.20 45.42 1.32
C SER A 356 13.39 46.73 0.54
N GLU A 357 14.56 47.35 0.70
CA GLU A 357 14.99 48.49 -0.13
C GLU A 357 15.01 48.16 -1.64
N ASN A 358 15.12 46.87 -1.98
CA ASN A 358 15.15 46.35 -3.34
C ASN A 358 13.76 45.92 -3.86
N ALA A 359 12.70 46.12 -3.07
CA ALA A 359 11.30 45.91 -3.49
C ALA A 359 10.44 47.18 -3.28
N PRO A 360 10.84 48.34 -3.81
CA PRO A 360 10.12 49.60 -3.62
C PRO A 360 8.70 49.54 -4.20
N GLY A 361 7.74 50.20 -3.54
CA GLY A 361 6.38 50.36 -4.04
C GLY A 361 5.40 49.20 -3.77
N VAL A 362 5.86 48.06 -3.23
CA VAL A 362 4.96 46.94 -2.86
C VAL A 362 3.97 47.31 -1.75
N VAL A 363 4.35 48.20 -0.83
CA VAL A 363 3.48 48.75 0.22
C VAL A 363 3.64 50.28 0.27
N THR A 364 2.53 50.99 0.45
CA THR A 364 2.51 52.44 0.68
C THR A 364 2.32 52.76 2.16
N GLY A 365 3.23 53.54 2.75
CA GLY A 365 3.17 53.95 4.16
C GLY A 365 4.06 53.09 5.09
N PRO A 366 3.90 53.21 6.41
CA PRO A 366 4.68 52.43 7.36
C PRO A 366 4.30 50.94 7.30
N VAL A 367 5.32 50.08 7.25
CA VAL A 367 5.18 48.63 7.32
C VAL A 367 4.90 48.24 8.77
N THR A 368 3.89 47.41 9.02
CA THR A 368 3.54 46.94 10.37
C THR A 368 3.15 45.46 10.35
N GLY A 369 2.75 44.91 11.50
CA GLY A 369 2.19 43.57 11.59
C GLY A 369 0.95 43.30 10.72
N LYS A 370 0.37 44.29 10.02
CA LYS A 370 -0.65 44.06 8.98
C LYS A 370 -0.06 43.54 7.66
N ASP A 371 1.21 43.82 7.39
CA ASP A 371 1.89 43.54 6.12
C ASP A 371 2.69 42.23 6.18
N HIS A 372 3.25 41.93 7.35
CA HIS A 372 4.03 40.72 7.57
C HIS A 372 4.04 40.28 9.06
N GLY A 373 4.06 38.97 9.29
CA GLY A 373 4.28 38.33 10.60
C GLY A 373 3.07 38.27 11.55
N SER A 374 2.04 39.08 11.31
CA SER A 374 0.78 39.07 12.07
C SER A 374 -0.44 39.39 11.18
N VAL A 375 -0.33 39.13 9.88
CA VAL A 375 -1.30 39.52 8.85
C VAL A 375 -2.67 38.90 9.09
N PHE A 376 -2.72 37.64 9.53
CA PHE A 376 -3.95 36.93 9.88
C PHE A 376 -4.66 37.58 11.08
N VAL A 377 -3.92 37.90 12.15
CA VAL A 377 -4.48 38.53 13.36
C VAL A 377 -5.08 39.89 13.01
N HIS A 378 -4.35 40.71 12.25
CA HIS A 378 -4.77 42.04 11.82
C HIS A 378 -5.74 42.04 10.63
N GLU A 379 -5.95 40.89 9.97
CA GLU A 379 -6.74 40.75 8.73
C GLU A 379 -6.23 41.66 7.58
N ALA A 380 -4.91 41.93 7.55
CA ALA A 380 -4.27 42.97 6.74
C ALA A 380 -4.79 44.42 6.94
N LYS A 381 -5.68 44.68 7.91
CA LYS A 381 -6.32 45.98 8.14
C LYS A 381 -5.53 46.89 9.10
N THR A 382 -5.52 48.19 8.81
CA THR A 382 -5.15 49.25 9.77
C THR A 382 -6.32 49.64 10.67
N PRO A 383 -6.09 50.09 11.91
CA PRO A 383 -4.80 50.15 12.61
C PRO A 383 -4.39 48.78 13.16
N SER A 384 -3.08 48.54 13.29
CA SER A 384 -2.55 47.33 13.96
C SER A 384 -2.76 47.39 15.48
N ILE A 385 -2.66 46.24 16.14
CA ILE A 385 -2.67 46.14 17.60
C ILE A 385 -1.36 46.74 18.14
N THR A 386 -1.47 47.57 19.16
CA THR A 386 -0.33 48.18 19.86
C THR A 386 -0.49 48.01 21.37
N ILE A 387 0.60 48.17 22.12
CA ILE A 387 0.60 48.08 23.58
C ILE A 387 0.86 49.46 24.18
N VAL A 388 -0.15 50.00 24.86
CA VAL A 388 0.00 51.21 25.68
C VAL A 388 0.65 50.80 27.00
N LYS A 389 1.96 51.06 27.10
CA LYS A 389 2.76 50.84 28.31
C LYS A 389 2.45 51.90 29.37
N THR A 390 2.45 51.51 30.64
CA THR A 390 2.12 52.37 31.80
C THR A 390 3.06 52.10 32.98
N ASP A 391 3.13 53.02 33.94
CA ASP A 391 4.04 52.97 35.11
C ASP A 391 3.96 51.65 35.92
N SER A 392 2.82 50.96 35.87
CA SER A 392 2.66 49.59 36.37
C SER A 392 2.47 48.64 35.19
N GLY A 393 3.35 47.65 35.04
CA GLY A 393 3.25 46.65 33.96
C GLY A 393 1.95 45.84 33.98
N LEU A 394 1.27 45.76 35.13
CA LEU A 394 -0.06 45.13 35.27
C LEU A 394 -1.18 45.95 34.60
N LEU A 395 -0.98 47.25 34.40
CA LEU A 395 -1.95 48.16 33.77
C LEU A 395 -1.64 48.44 32.29
N ASN A 396 -0.57 47.82 31.75
CA ASN A 396 -0.31 47.80 30.31
C ASN A 396 -1.53 47.22 29.58
N ARG A 397 -1.97 47.89 28.51
CA ARG A 397 -3.18 47.51 27.79
C ARG A 397 -2.98 47.49 26.27
N PHE A 398 -3.72 46.62 25.61
CA PHE A 398 -3.84 46.63 24.16
C PHE A 398 -4.71 47.79 23.68
N GLU A 399 -4.32 48.33 22.55
CA GLU A 399 -5.11 49.24 21.72
C GLU A 399 -5.40 48.53 20.38
N ASN A 400 -6.58 48.77 19.80
CA ASN A 400 -7.06 48.15 18.55
C ASN A 400 -7.22 46.61 18.54
N MET A 401 -7.15 45.94 19.70
CA MET A 401 -7.39 44.48 19.84
C MET A 401 -8.84 44.11 20.14
N GLY A 402 -9.67 45.09 20.49
CA GLY A 402 -11.06 44.91 20.90
C GLY A 402 -11.61 46.17 21.58
N ARG A 403 -12.75 46.66 21.09
CA ARG A 403 -13.53 47.71 21.75
C ARG A 403 -14.95 47.19 22.04
N PRO A 404 -15.20 46.62 23.23
CA PRO A 404 -16.53 46.13 23.61
C PRO A 404 -17.56 47.25 23.82
N ASP A 405 -17.06 48.47 24.02
CA ASP A 405 -17.84 49.63 24.45
C ASP A 405 -18.42 50.43 23.27
N GLU A 406 -18.01 50.11 22.04
CA GLU A 406 -18.37 50.79 20.78
C GLU A 406 -18.90 49.73 19.78
N PRO A 407 -20.22 49.41 19.82
CA PRO A 407 -20.79 48.30 19.06
C PRO A 407 -20.80 48.50 17.53
N ASP A 408 -20.46 49.70 17.05
CA ASP A 408 -20.43 50.05 15.63
C ASP A 408 -19.15 49.53 14.90
N GLU A 409 -18.14 49.01 15.62
CA GLU A 409 -16.90 48.44 15.04
C GLU A 409 -16.69 46.93 15.39
N PRO A 410 -17.51 46.00 14.85
CA PRO A 410 -17.43 44.57 15.17
C PRO A 410 -16.09 43.91 14.81
N ASP A 411 -15.40 44.46 13.81
CA ASP A 411 -14.13 44.01 13.21
C ASP A 411 -12.98 43.81 14.23
N HIS A 412 -13.03 44.54 15.36
CA HIS A 412 -11.96 44.52 16.35
C HIS A 412 -11.97 43.29 17.27
N SER A 413 -13.13 42.79 17.69
CA SER A 413 -13.22 41.67 18.65
C SER A 413 -12.77 40.34 18.04
N GLU A 414 -12.95 40.18 16.72
CA GLU A 414 -12.51 39.01 15.95
C GLU A 414 -11.00 38.79 15.99
N ARG A 415 -10.22 39.83 16.26
CA ARG A 415 -8.75 39.76 16.38
C ARG A 415 -8.33 38.83 17.53
N VAL A 416 -9.15 38.71 18.58
CA VAL A 416 -8.92 37.77 19.69
C VAL A 416 -9.22 36.32 19.27
N ASP A 417 -10.22 36.10 18.42
CA ASP A 417 -10.55 34.80 17.81
C ASP A 417 -9.40 34.32 16.89
N ARG A 418 -8.95 35.21 16.00
CA ARG A 418 -7.80 34.96 15.12
C ARG A 418 -6.50 34.75 15.90
N ALA A 419 -6.25 35.52 16.98
CA ALA A 419 -5.12 35.30 17.89
C ALA A 419 -5.19 33.92 18.59
N ASN A 420 -6.35 33.50 19.08
CA ASN A 420 -6.56 32.18 19.69
C ASN A 420 -6.26 31.04 18.70
N ARG A 421 -6.70 31.16 17.44
CA ARG A 421 -6.45 30.15 16.39
C ARG A 421 -4.97 30.07 16.00
N ILE A 422 -4.31 31.19 15.71
CA ILE A 422 -2.91 31.16 15.29
C ILE A 422 -1.97 30.69 16.40
N LEU A 423 -2.22 31.06 17.66
CA LEU A 423 -1.40 30.60 18.80
C LEU A 423 -1.45 29.08 18.95
N ARG A 424 -2.66 28.49 18.85
CA ARG A 424 -2.84 27.03 18.87
C ARG A 424 -2.17 26.36 17.69
N LEU A 425 -2.34 26.90 16.49
CA LEU A 425 -1.72 26.35 15.29
C LEU A 425 -0.18 26.43 15.35
N THR A 426 0.38 27.49 15.94
CA THR A 426 1.81 27.67 16.17
C THR A 426 2.36 26.57 17.09
N ASP A 427 1.67 26.29 18.21
CA ASP A 427 2.01 25.17 19.12
C ASP A 427 1.94 23.81 18.41
N TRP A 428 0.86 23.56 17.67
CA TRP A 428 0.58 22.26 17.04
C TRP A 428 1.52 21.97 15.87
N LEU A 429 1.84 22.98 15.04
CA LEU A 429 2.79 22.84 13.92
C LEU A 429 4.26 22.93 14.35
N ARG A 430 4.54 23.46 15.56
CA ARG A 430 5.90 23.75 16.08
C ARG A 430 6.69 24.64 15.11
N LEU A 431 6.13 25.80 14.82
CA LEU A 431 6.72 26.86 13.99
C LEU A 431 6.85 28.15 14.82
N ALA A 432 7.48 29.18 14.26
CA ALA A 432 7.31 30.53 14.77
C ALA A 432 5.92 31.11 14.42
N SER A 433 5.50 32.17 15.11
CA SER A 433 4.19 32.82 14.89
C SER A 433 4.06 33.45 13.50
N ASP A 434 5.14 34.07 13.02
CA ASP A 434 5.28 34.66 11.69
C ASP A 434 5.44 33.63 10.58
N GLU A 435 6.15 32.52 10.83
CA GLU A 435 6.14 31.36 9.91
C GLU A 435 4.72 30.79 9.75
N THR A 436 3.98 30.67 10.85
CA THR A 436 2.59 30.18 10.86
C THR A 436 1.66 31.15 10.16
N ASP A 437 1.76 32.45 10.46
CA ASP A 437 1.04 33.54 9.79
C ASP A 437 1.28 33.49 8.29
N ARG A 438 2.56 33.45 7.89
CA ARG A 438 3.00 33.45 6.49
C ARG A 438 2.49 32.23 5.72
N LEU A 439 2.51 31.04 6.34
CA LEU A 439 1.99 29.80 5.78
C LEU A 439 0.47 29.89 5.50
N ILE A 440 -0.33 30.25 6.51
CA ILE A 440 -1.80 30.26 6.36
C ILE A 440 -2.28 31.42 5.49
N VAL A 441 -1.63 32.57 5.56
CA VAL A 441 -1.93 33.74 4.72
C VAL A 441 -1.61 33.48 3.25
N ALA A 442 -0.51 32.79 2.95
CA ALA A 442 -0.19 32.39 1.59
C ALA A 442 -1.23 31.41 1.01
N ALA A 443 -1.77 30.50 1.83
CA ALA A 443 -2.86 29.63 1.41
C ALA A 443 -4.16 30.43 1.16
N MET A 444 -4.63 31.23 2.13
CA MET A 444 -5.85 32.02 2.01
C MET A 444 -5.84 32.99 0.81
N LEU A 445 -4.68 33.56 0.47
CA LEU A 445 -4.52 34.45 -0.68
C LEU A 445 -4.52 33.72 -2.03
N ALA A 446 -4.32 32.40 -2.04
CA ALA A 446 -4.37 31.57 -3.25
C ALA A 446 -5.74 30.90 -3.46
N GLU A 447 -6.64 30.93 -2.47
CA GLU A 447 -7.96 30.30 -2.57
C GLU A 447 -8.87 31.00 -3.60
N VAL A 448 -9.59 30.19 -4.39
CA VAL A 448 -10.47 30.62 -5.50
C VAL A 448 -11.94 30.63 -5.06
N PRO A 449 -12.74 31.68 -5.38
CA PRO A 449 -12.46 32.78 -6.31
C PRO A 449 -11.64 33.94 -5.72
N PRO A 450 -10.62 34.45 -6.44
CA PRO A 450 -10.01 35.76 -6.13
C PRO A 450 -10.99 36.91 -6.44
N PRO A 451 -10.82 38.13 -5.87
CA PRO A 451 -9.58 38.63 -5.26
C PRO A 451 -9.68 39.04 -3.78
N THR A 452 -8.67 38.66 -2.99
CA THR A 452 -8.60 38.82 -1.52
C THR A 452 -9.67 37.97 -0.81
N PRO A 453 -9.32 37.16 0.20
CA PRO A 453 -10.35 36.52 1.02
C PRO A 453 -11.19 37.63 1.68
N SER A 454 -12.52 37.57 1.55
CA SER A 454 -13.43 38.62 2.08
C SER A 454 -13.37 38.77 3.60
N ARG A 455 -12.71 37.82 4.27
CA ARG A 455 -12.33 37.76 5.67
C ARG A 455 -11.14 36.80 5.77
N TYR A 456 -10.07 37.14 6.49
CA TYR A 456 -8.99 36.17 6.73
C TYR A 456 -9.46 35.10 7.71
N TRP A 457 -9.73 33.89 7.21
CA TRP A 457 -10.26 32.76 7.98
C TRP A 457 -9.63 31.45 7.53
N ILE A 458 -9.44 30.50 8.44
CA ILE A 458 -8.86 29.19 8.11
C ILE A 458 -9.97 28.29 7.53
N THR A 459 -9.74 27.77 6.33
CA THR A 459 -10.69 26.92 5.59
C THR A 459 -10.18 25.48 5.47
N SER A 460 -10.97 24.59 4.89
CA SER A 460 -10.49 23.25 4.50
C SER A 460 -9.33 23.32 3.48
N ASN A 461 -9.32 24.29 2.57
CA ASN A 461 -8.19 24.51 1.65
C ASN A 461 -6.92 24.96 2.38
N THR A 462 -7.06 25.82 3.40
CA THR A 462 -5.95 26.15 4.29
C THR A 462 -5.40 24.90 5.00
N LEU A 463 -6.27 23.98 5.45
CA LEU A 463 -5.85 22.69 6.03
C LEU A 463 -5.20 21.75 5.00
N ARG A 464 -5.70 21.69 3.75
CA ARG A 464 -5.08 20.95 2.63
C ARG A 464 -3.65 21.45 2.37
N ALA A 465 -3.45 22.77 2.39
CA ALA A 465 -2.15 23.40 2.22
C ALA A 465 -1.18 23.05 3.36
N ILE A 466 -1.64 23.08 4.62
CA ILE A 466 -0.86 22.64 5.79
C ILE A 466 -0.48 21.15 5.66
N GLY A 467 -1.36 20.30 5.13
CA GLY A 467 -1.06 18.88 4.91
C GLY A 467 0.03 18.62 3.87
N LEU A 468 -0.01 19.32 2.73
CA LEU A 468 1.07 19.23 1.73
C LEU A 468 2.38 19.81 2.29
N PHE A 469 2.30 20.90 3.06
CA PHE A 469 3.46 21.45 3.77
C PHE A 469 4.08 20.43 4.73
N GLN A 470 3.28 19.72 5.53
CA GLN A 470 3.78 18.67 6.43
C GLN A 470 4.51 17.56 5.67
N ALA A 471 3.93 17.06 4.57
CA ALA A 471 4.56 16.03 3.74
C ALA A 471 5.91 16.50 3.15
N LEU A 472 5.97 17.72 2.60
CA LEU A 472 7.20 18.30 2.07
C LEU A 472 8.22 18.63 3.18
N ARG A 473 7.77 19.03 4.38
CA ARG A 473 8.62 19.32 5.55
C ARG A 473 9.27 18.05 6.08
N GLU A 474 8.50 16.99 6.27
CA GLU A 474 8.98 15.76 6.91
C GLU A 474 9.82 14.89 5.95
N VAL A 475 9.55 14.89 4.64
CA VAL A 475 10.29 14.07 3.66
C VAL A 475 11.46 14.82 2.99
N PHE A 476 11.35 16.15 2.77
CA PHE A 476 12.35 16.93 2.02
C PHE A 476 12.94 18.13 2.79
N GLY A 477 12.50 18.40 4.03
CA GLY A 477 13.01 19.53 4.81
C GLY A 477 12.49 20.90 4.36
N CYS A 478 11.30 20.95 3.75
CA CYS A 478 10.67 22.19 3.33
C CYS A 478 10.44 23.16 4.50
N THR A 479 10.82 24.44 4.31
CA THR A 479 10.54 25.52 5.28
C THR A 479 9.16 26.12 5.04
N ALA A 480 8.56 26.73 6.07
CA ALA A 480 7.28 27.44 5.91
C ALA A 480 7.41 28.61 4.90
N GLU A 481 8.57 29.27 4.88
CA GLU A 481 8.90 30.37 3.98
C GLU A 481 9.03 29.94 2.51
N ASP A 482 9.64 28.78 2.23
CA ASP A 482 9.68 28.19 0.89
C ASP A 482 8.28 27.77 0.42
N PHE A 483 7.53 27.06 1.27
CA PHE A 483 6.19 26.59 0.91
C PHE A 483 5.22 27.75 0.64
N ALA A 484 5.26 28.81 1.45
CA ALA A 484 4.49 30.03 1.22
C ALA A 484 4.87 30.75 -0.10
N ALA A 485 6.09 30.57 -0.60
CA ALA A 485 6.51 31.03 -1.92
C ALA A 485 6.14 30.05 -3.06
N PHE A 486 5.84 28.78 -2.76
CA PHE A 486 5.32 27.80 -3.73
C PHE A 486 3.84 28.01 -4.05
N ILE A 487 3.04 28.42 -3.07
CA ILE A 487 1.61 28.72 -3.25
C ILE A 487 1.31 30.23 -3.39
N GLY A 488 2.31 31.10 -3.33
CA GLY A 488 2.13 32.55 -3.32
C GLY A 488 3.32 33.34 -3.87
N PRO A 489 3.39 34.66 -3.64
CA PRO A 489 4.56 35.47 -3.96
C PRO A 489 5.73 35.17 -3.00
N LEU A 490 6.97 35.45 -3.42
CA LEU A 490 8.17 35.42 -2.57
C LEU A 490 8.11 36.51 -1.49
N CYS A 491 8.72 36.31 -0.31
CA CYS A 491 8.68 37.32 0.74
C CYS A 491 9.63 38.50 0.45
N VAL A 492 9.09 39.73 0.42
CA VAL A 492 9.85 40.98 0.30
C VAL A 492 10.01 41.74 1.62
N PHE A 493 9.52 41.17 2.72
CA PHE A 493 9.63 41.74 4.06
C PHE A 493 10.72 41.04 4.87
N GLY A 494 11.55 41.82 5.56
CA GLY A 494 12.43 41.36 6.63
C GLY A 494 11.80 41.61 8.00
N ARG A 495 12.42 41.09 9.07
CA ARG A 495 11.90 41.18 10.43
C ARG A 495 13.04 41.36 11.45
N GLY A 496 12.95 42.38 12.30
CA GLY A 496 13.99 42.69 13.28
C GLY A 496 15.34 42.98 12.62
N THR A 497 16.24 41.99 12.61
CA THR A 497 17.56 42.07 11.93
C THR A 497 17.69 41.14 10.72
N GLU A 498 16.69 40.30 10.46
CA GLU A 498 16.71 39.34 9.35
C GLU A 498 16.24 39.97 8.03
N ARG A 499 17.03 39.79 6.97
CA ARG A 499 16.71 40.28 5.63
C ARG A 499 15.59 39.47 4.99
N ALA A 500 14.78 40.13 4.16
CA ALA A 500 13.72 39.51 3.36
C ALA A 500 14.23 38.32 2.52
N GLN A 501 13.37 37.31 2.34
CA GLN A 501 13.63 36.15 1.47
C GLN A 501 14.18 36.56 0.10
N TYR A 502 13.55 37.55 -0.54
CA TYR A 502 13.98 38.11 -1.81
C TYR A 502 15.45 38.58 -1.78
N ASP A 503 15.89 39.28 -0.74
CA ASP A 503 17.28 39.73 -0.61
C ASP A 503 18.24 38.60 -0.25
N ARG A 504 17.79 37.61 0.54
CA ARG A 504 18.60 36.41 0.84
C ARG A 504 18.87 35.56 -0.40
N VAL A 505 17.95 35.56 -1.37
CA VAL A 505 18.09 34.84 -2.65
C VAL A 505 18.84 35.67 -3.68
N PHE A 506 18.40 36.90 -3.99
CA PHE A 506 18.90 37.67 -5.14
C PHE A 506 19.96 38.74 -4.80
N ASN A 507 20.00 39.23 -3.55
CA ASN A 507 20.85 40.35 -3.11
C ASN A 507 21.82 39.96 -1.98
N SER A 508 22.23 38.69 -1.94
CA SER A 508 23.15 38.11 -0.94
C SER A 508 24.64 38.30 -1.25
N GLY A 509 24.97 38.94 -2.38
CA GLY A 509 26.35 39.21 -2.81
C GLY A 509 27.12 40.20 -1.92
N ALA A 510 28.43 40.27 -2.13
CA ALA A 510 29.33 41.13 -1.38
C ALA A 510 28.99 42.63 -1.51
N THR A 511 29.24 43.38 -0.44
CA THR A 511 28.97 44.82 -0.31
C THR A 511 29.60 45.62 -1.46
N GLY A 512 28.76 46.20 -2.33
CA GLY A 512 29.19 46.94 -3.52
C GLY A 512 28.73 46.33 -4.85
N SER A 513 28.18 45.11 -4.86
CA SER A 513 27.44 44.61 -6.04
C SER A 513 26.17 45.45 -6.29
N ARG A 514 25.79 45.65 -7.55
CA ARG A 514 24.50 46.25 -7.90
C ARG A 514 23.38 45.25 -7.54
N PRO A 515 22.38 45.63 -6.72
CA PRO A 515 21.26 44.75 -6.42
C PRO A 515 20.34 44.55 -7.62
N LEU A 516 19.58 43.46 -7.60
CA LEU A 516 18.37 43.30 -8.40
C LEU A 516 17.24 44.01 -7.66
N VAL A 517 16.61 45.00 -8.30
CA VAL A 517 15.52 45.80 -7.75
C VAL A 517 14.24 45.47 -8.52
N LEU A 518 13.14 45.27 -7.81
CA LEU A 518 11.82 45.12 -8.41
C LEU A 518 11.31 46.51 -8.81
N ASP A 519 11.63 46.93 -10.03
CA ASP A 519 11.33 48.25 -10.60
C ASP A 519 10.20 48.21 -11.66
N ASP A 520 9.53 47.06 -11.81
CA ASP A 520 8.51 46.77 -12.83
C ASP A 520 8.97 46.96 -14.30
N ARG A 521 10.28 47.20 -14.52
CA ARG A 521 10.86 47.44 -15.85
C ARG A 521 10.63 46.23 -16.74
N SER A 522 10.10 46.47 -17.94
CA SER A 522 9.97 45.44 -18.96
C SER A 522 11.33 45.09 -19.56
N PHE A 523 11.55 43.81 -19.84
CA PHE A 523 12.73 43.30 -20.51
C PHE A 523 12.39 42.04 -21.35
N PRO A 524 13.01 41.86 -22.53
CA PRO A 524 12.72 40.74 -23.41
C PRO A 524 13.26 39.41 -22.84
N VAL A 525 12.58 38.32 -23.17
CA VAL A 525 12.97 36.94 -22.77
C VAL A 525 14.39 36.60 -23.21
N ILE A 526 14.80 37.05 -24.40
CA ILE A 526 16.18 37.02 -24.87
C ILE A 526 16.74 38.45 -24.74
N PRO A 527 17.78 38.70 -23.90
CA PRO A 527 18.23 40.05 -23.59
C PRO A 527 18.86 40.75 -24.80
N VAL A 528 18.31 41.91 -25.16
CA VAL A 528 18.78 42.72 -26.30
C VAL A 528 19.80 43.77 -25.87
N THR A 529 19.64 44.39 -24.69
CA THR A 529 20.59 45.38 -24.16
C THR A 529 21.52 44.80 -23.08
N ALA A 530 22.63 45.50 -22.83
CA ALA A 530 23.53 45.17 -21.73
C ALA A 530 22.85 45.26 -20.34
N ALA A 531 21.82 46.11 -20.20
CA ALA A 531 21.03 46.21 -18.96
C ALA A 531 20.16 44.96 -18.73
N ASP A 532 19.55 44.44 -19.79
CA ASP A 532 18.73 43.23 -19.74
C ASP A 532 19.61 42.01 -19.46
N LEU A 533 20.78 41.94 -20.09
CA LEU A 533 21.77 40.89 -19.82
C LEU A 533 22.27 40.91 -18.36
N ILE A 534 22.31 42.09 -17.71
CA ILE A 534 22.61 42.20 -16.27
C ILE A 534 21.43 41.67 -15.44
N THR A 535 20.19 42.10 -15.72
CA THR A 535 18.98 41.58 -15.04
C THR A 535 18.88 40.06 -15.16
N VAL A 536 19.05 39.50 -16.36
CA VAL A 536 19.06 38.05 -16.60
C VAL A 536 20.18 37.35 -15.83
N LYS A 537 21.40 37.90 -15.80
CA LYS A 537 22.52 37.34 -15.01
C LYS A 537 22.28 37.41 -13.50
N GLN A 538 21.63 38.45 -12.99
CA GLN A 538 21.26 38.57 -11.58
C GLN A 538 20.21 37.50 -11.20
N LEU A 539 19.19 37.30 -12.04
CA LEU A 539 18.22 36.21 -11.87
C LEU A 539 18.91 34.84 -11.90
N CYS A 540 19.76 34.59 -12.91
CA CYS A 540 20.54 33.35 -13.02
C CYS A 540 21.43 33.11 -11.79
N ALA A 541 22.07 34.15 -11.25
CA ALA A 541 22.94 34.03 -10.08
C ALA A 541 22.16 33.73 -8.80
N GLY A 542 21.09 34.47 -8.48
CA GLY A 542 20.28 34.24 -7.28
C GLY A 542 19.53 32.89 -7.31
N LEU A 543 19.16 32.43 -8.50
CA LEU A 543 18.57 31.10 -8.73
C LEU A 543 19.64 30.01 -8.92
N GLY A 544 20.92 30.34 -9.07
CA GLY A 544 21.99 29.39 -9.41
C GLY A 544 21.68 28.54 -10.65
N ILE A 545 21.16 29.13 -11.72
CA ILE A 545 20.88 28.46 -13.01
C ILE A 545 21.74 29.05 -14.14
N ASP A 546 21.86 28.32 -15.25
CA ASP A 546 22.48 28.81 -16.48
C ASP A 546 21.47 29.56 -17.38
N LEU A 547 22.00 30.15 -18.46
CA LEU A 547 21.21 30.91 -19.43
C LEU A 547 20.24 30.04 -20.24
N GLU A 548 20.55 28.76 -20.46
CA GLU A 548 19.71 27.84 -21.24
C GLU A 548 18.46 27.44 -20.45
N THR A 549 18.65 27.03 -19.19
CA THR A 549 17.58 26.82 -18.21
C THR A 549 16.76 28.09 -18.03
N TYR A 550 17.41 29.26 -17.94
CA TYR A 550 16.71 30.54 -17.87
C TYR A 550 15.82 30.78 -19.09
N PHE A 551 16.33 30.63 -20.33
CA PHE A 551 15.52 30.87 -21.53
C PHE A 551 14.33 29.91 -21.64
N TYR A 552 14.51 28.65 -21.26
CA TYR A 552 13.43 27.67 -21.23
C TYR A 552 12.32 28.07 -20.24
N LEU A 553 12.68 28.38 -18.99
CA LEU A 553 11.72 28.81 -17.96
C LEU A 553 11.09 30.18 -18.26
N ALA A 554 11.86 31.12 -18.83
CA ALA A 554 11.41 32.47 -19.15
C ALA A 554 10.27 32.49 -20.18
N ASN A 555 10.33 31.62 -21.21
CA ASN A 555 9.24 31.46 -22.17
C ASN A 555 7.97 30.90 -21.50
N LEU A 556 8.11 29.90 -20.62
CA LEU A 556 6.98 29.27 -19.92
C LEU A 556 6.31 30.24 -18.94
N ILE A 557 7.08 31.04 -18.19
CA ILE A 557 6.58 32.06 -17.26
C ILE A 557 5.93 33.21 -18.02
N ALA A 558 6.52 33.68 -19.12
CA ALA A 558 5.89 34.70 -19.98
C ALA A 558 4.53 34.23 -20.52
N ALA A 559 4.46 33.00 -21.04
CA ALA A 559 3.22 32.40 -21.52
C ALA A 559 2.17 32.21 -20.41
N ALA A 560 2.56 31.71 -19.24
CA ALA A 560 1.66 31.49 -18.11
C ALA A 560 1.10 32.80 -17.50
N HIS A 561 1.81 33.93 -17.68
CA HIS A 561 1.34 35.27 -17.32
C HIS A 561 0.67 36.03 -18.48
N GLY A 562 0.61 35.48 -19.70
CA GLY A 562 0.02 36.13 -20.87
C GLY A 562 0.82 37.33 -21.40
N LEU A 563 2.14 37.33 -21.22
CA LEU A 563 3.04 38.44 -21.56
C LEU A 563 3.93 38.13 -22.77
N ALA A 564 4.23 39.16 -23.58
CA ALA A 564 5.24 39.09 -24.65
C ALA A 564 6.66 39.46 -24.17
N GLU A 565 6.78 40.29 -23.13
CA GLU A 565 8.02 40.64 -22.45
C GLU A 565 7.87 40.41 -20.94
N LEU A 566 8.95 40.04 -20.26
CA LEU A 566 8.95 39.89 -18.80
C LEU A 566 9.04 41.25 -18.12
N LYS A 567 8.65 41.31 -16.84
CA LYS A 567 8.84 42.47 -15.98
C LYS A 567 9.68 42.11 -14.77
N CYS A 568 10.52 43.05 -14.30
CA CYS A 568 11.23 42.93 -13.03
C CYS A 568 10.28 43.17 -11.86
N SER A 569 9.36 42.21 -11.66
CA SER A 569 8.18 42.33 -10.80
C SER A 569 8.04 41.12 -9.90
N LEU A 570 7.43 41.29 -8.72
CA LEU A 570 7.31 40.23 -7.73
C LEU A 570 6.63 38.95 -8.26
N PRO A 571 5.53 38.99 -9.05
CA PRO A 571 4.91 37.77 -9.57
C PRO A 571 5.84 36.96 -10.47
N ILE A 572 6.57 37.63 -11.37
CA ILE A 572 7.48 36.99 -12.33
C ILE A 572 8.69 36.37 -11.61
N VAL A 573 9.33 37.11 -10.70
CA VAL A 573 10.45 36.59 -9.90
C VAL A 573 10.01 35.43 -9.00
N SER A 574 8.78 35.48 -8.47
CA SER A 574 8.21 34.36 -7.72
C SER A 574 7.98 33.14 -8.62
N GLY A 575 7.52 33.32 -9.87
CA GLY A 575 7.40 32.25 -10.86
C GLY A 575 8.75 31.55 -11.11
N PHE A 576 9.81 32.32 -11.34
CA PHE A 576 11.17 31.75 -11.45
C PHE A 576 11.61 31.04 -10.17
N TYR A 577 11.32 31.60 -8.98
CA TYR A 577 11.66 30.96 -7.71
C TYR A 577 10.97 29.60 -7.56
N ARG A 578 9.65 29.52 -7.80
CA ARG A 578 8.87 28.27 -7.75
C ARG A 578 9.45 27.22 -8.70
N MET A 579 9.62 27.59 -9.97
CA MET A 579 10.07 26.70 -11.03
C MET A 579 11.52 26.21 -10.86
N VAL A 580 12.31 26.79 -9.95
CA VAL A 580 13.68 26.35 -9.64
C VAL A 580 13.80 25.70 -8.25
N ARG A 581 13.18 26.28 -7.22
CA ARG A 581 13.32 25.86 -5.82
C ARG A 581 12.55 24.58 -5.51
N LEU A 582 11.31 24.44 -5.99
CA LEU A 582 10.50 23.24 -5.75
C LEU A 582 11.10 21.97 -6.40
N PRO A 583 11.53 21.98 -7.68
CA PRO A 583 12.23 20.84 -8.29
C PRO A 583 13.49 20.42 -7.51
N ARG A 584 14.30 21.40 -7.06
CA ARG A 584 15.50 21.13 -6.27
C ARG A 584 15.23 20.58 -4.88
N LEU A 585 14.16 21.01 -4.23
CA LEU A 585 13.70 20.44 -2.96
C LEU A 585 13.36 18.95 -3.12
N LEU A 586 12.71 18.58 -4.22
CA LEU A 586 12.43 17.18 -4.57
C LEU A 586 13.70 16.40 -5.00
N GLY A 587 14.75 17.10 -5.42
CA GLY A 587 16.04 16.54 -5.83
C GLY A 587 16.18 16.31 -7.34
N ILE A 588 15.47 17.09 -8.16
CA ILE A 588 15.51 17.03 -9.63
C ILE A 588 15.81 18.41 -10.26
N THR A 589 16.12 18.43 -11.57
CA THR A 589 16.33 19.68 -12.31
C THR A 589 15.00 20.40 -12.63
N PRO A 590 15.02 21.73 -12.87
CA PRO A 590 13.84 22.47 -13.34
C PRO A 590 13.25 21.92 -14.65
N ILE A 591 14.12 21.45 -15.56
CA ILE A 591 13.73 20.92 -16.87
C ILE A 591 13.05 19.56 -16.71
N GLU A 592 13.59 18.65 -15.90
CA GLU A 592 12.92 17.37 -15.55
C GLU A 592 11.52 17.60 -14.96
N ALA A 593 11.35 18.59 -14.08
CA ALA A 593 10.06 18.91 -13.49
C ALA A 593 9.04 19.40 -14.53
N VAL A 594 9.43 20.33 -15.41
CA VAL A 594 8.55 20.80 -16.50
C VAL A 594 8.15 19.64 -17.43
N LEU A 595 9.08 18.74 -17.75
CA LEU A 595 8.80 17.61 -18.62
C LEU A 595 7.88 16.57 -17.96
N LEU A 596 8.04 16.29 -16.66
CA LEU A 596 7.08 15.46 -15.90
C LEU A 596 5.68 16.07 -15.85
N LEU A 597 5.56 17.38 -15.60
CA LEU A 597 4.27 18.09 -15.59
C LEU A 597 3.61 18.06 -16.99
N ASN A 598 4.40 18.23 -18.05
CA ASN A 598 3.90 18.15 -19.43
C ASN A 598 3.48 16.73 -19.84
N LEU A 599 4.15 15.68 -19.35
CA LEU A 599 3.79 14.29 -19.60
C LEU A 599 2.48 13.84 -18.93
N THR A 600 1.98 14.60 -17.95
CA THR A 600 0.89 14.19 -17.06
C THR A 600 -0.37 15.05 -17.26
N GLY A 601 -0.24 16.36 -17.06
CA GLY A 601 -1.31 17.34 -17.26
C GLY A 601 -1.05 18.39 -18.33
N GLY A 602 0.03 18.25 -19.08
CA GLY A 602 0.42 19.20 -20.13
C GLY A 602 0.75 20.59 -19.60
N GLN A 603 0.72 21.56 -20.52
CA GLN A 603 1.04 22.96 -20.24
C GLN A 603 0.14 23.58 -19.14
N VAL A 604 -1.04 23.02 -18.88
CA VAL A 604 -1.96 23.53 -17.85
C VAL A 604 -1.40 23.33 -16.45
N TRP A 605 -0.77 22.18 -16.15
CA TRP A 605 -0.10 21.96 -14.86
C TRP A 605 1.20 22.77 -14.75
N VAL A 606 1.94 22.95 -15.84
CA VAL A 606 3.11 23.87 -15.87
C VAL A 606 2.69 25.30 -15.56
N ASN A 607 1.59 25.78 -16.15
CA ASN A 607 1.06 27.12 -15.91
C ASN A 607 0.60 27.34 -14.46
N ALA A 608 0.14 26.29 -13.74
CA ALA A 608 -0.26 26.39 -12.33
C ALA A 608 0.90 26.73 -11.38
N LEU A 609 2.15 26.44 -11.77
CA LEU A 609 3.36 26.77 -11.01
C LEU A 609 4.13 27.97 -11.60
N ALA A 610 4.20 28.07 -12.93
CA ALA A 610 4.89 29.15 -13.63
C ALA A 610 4.11 30.48 -13.61
N GLY A 611 2.77 30.42 -13.63
CA GLY A 611 1.87 31.55 -13.48
C GLY A 611 1.57 31.87 -12.02
N VAL A 612 0.39 32.45 -11.74
CA VAL A 612 -0.08 32.69 -10.36
C VAL A 612 -0.71 31.40 -9.79
N PRO A 613 -0.20 30.84 -8.68
CA PRO A 613 -0.79 29.68 -8.02
C PRO A 613 -2.25 29.90 -7.62
N GLN A 614 -3.06 28.85 -7.70
CA GLN A 614 -4.46 28.86 -7.29
C GLN A 614 -4.82 27.58 -6.53
N ILE A 615 -5.33 27.72 -5.31
CA ILE A 615 -5.90 26.63 -4.52
C ILE A 615 -7.40 26.58 -4.80
N ASN A 616 -7.89 25.44 -5.29
CA ASN A 616 -9.30 25.23 -5.53
C ASN A 616 -9.71 23.78 -5.28
N ASN A 617 -10.98 23.57 -4.94
CA ASN A 617 -11.61 22.25 -4.75
C ASN A 617 -12.71 22.00 -5.80
N GLN A 618 -12.74 22.79 -6.88
CA GLN A 618 -13.79 22.72 -7.91
C GLN A 618 -13.49 21.68 -9.01
N GLN A 619 -12.42 20.89 -8.85
CA GLN A 619 -12.09 19.73 -9.68
C GLN A 619 -12.19 19.98 -11.19
N SER A 620 -11.59 21.09 -11.66
CA SER A 620 -11.65 21.52 -13.05
C SER A 620 -10.33 21.32 -13.79
N ALA A 621 -10.32 20.48 -14.83
CA ALA A 621 -9.10 20.15 -15.57
C ALA A 621 -8.44 21.36 -16.26
N GLY A 622 -9.22 22.40 -16.59
CA GLY A 622 -8.71 23.67 -17.15
C GLY A 622 -8.19 24.66 -16.11
N LYS A 623 -8.35 24.38 -14.81
CA LYS A 623 -7.89 25.18 -13.67
C LYS A 623 -7.45 24.24 -12.52
N PRO A 624 -6.38 23.46 -12.70
CA PRO A 624 -5.95 22.47 -11.72
C PRO A 624 -5.59 23.13 -10.40
N ASP A 625 -5.88 22.44 -9.30
CA ASP A 625 -5.49 22.85 -7.97
C ASP A 625 -3.97 22.75 -7.79
N VAL A 626 -3.33 23.83 -7.33
CA VAL A 626 -1.86 23.86 -7.23
C VAL A 626 -1.33 22.88 -6.19
N LEU A 627 -2.09 22.60 -5.11
CA LEU A 627 -1.69 21.61 -4.11
C LEU A 627 -1.66 20.20 -4.72
N SER A 628 -2.72 19.84 -5.45
CA SER A 628 -2.78 18.60 -6.23
C SER A 628 -1.64 18.47 -7.25
N VAL A 629 -1.32 19.53 -8.01
CA VAL A 629 -0.20 19.51 -8.98
C VAL A 629 1.16 19.34 -8.29
N MET A 630 1.39 20.03 -7.16
CA MET A 630 2.60 19.88 -6.36
C MET A 630 2.72 18.47 -5.75
N HIS A 631 1.61 17.90 -5.26
CA HIS A 631 1.58 16.53 -4.72
C HIS A 631 1.84 15.49 -5.81
N ALA A 632 1.25 15.64 -7.00
CA ALA A 632 1.50 14.76 -8.13
C ALA A 632 2.98 14.78 -8.58
N LEU A 633 3.60 15.97 -8.64
CA LEU A 633 5.04 16.08 -8.94
C LEU A 633 5.91 15.42 -7.85
N MET A 634 5.55 15.62 -6.57
CA MET A 634 6.21 14.97 -5.44
C MET A 634 6.11 13.44 -5.52
N ASP A 635 4.91 12.90 -5.72
CA ASP A 635 4.64 11.46 -5.83
C ASP A 635 5.39 10.84 -7.00
N GLY A 636 5.44 11.51 -8.16
CA GLY A 636 6.16 11.05 -9.34
C GLY A 636 7.67 10.91 -9.09
N VAL A 637 8.27 11.88 -8.40
CA VAL A 637 9.69 11.83 -8.00
C VAL A 637 9.94 10.77 -6.92
N GLN A 638 9.03 10.61 -5.95
CA GLN A 638 9.13 9.56 -4.93
C GLN A 638 8.99 8.16 -5.54
N TRP A 639 8.04 7.93 -6.44
CA TRP A 639 7.91 6.67 -7.18
C TRP A 639 9.18 6.37 -7.99
N ALA A 640 9.67 7.33 -8.79
CA ALA A 640 10.88 7.13 -9.58
C ALA A 640 12.09 6.77 -8.69
N ARG A 641 12.26 7.44 -7.55
CA ARG A 641 13.30 7.12 -6.55
C ARG A 641 13.13 5.71 -5.97
N THR A 642 11.92 5.33 -5.57
CA THR A 642 11.61 4.00 -5.00
C THR A 642 11.78 2.87 -6.03
N ALA A 643 11.41 3.10 -7.28
CA ALA A 643 11.61 2.19 -8.41
C ALA A 643 13.06 2.18 -8.93
N GLN A 644 13.97 2.98 -8.34
CA GLN A 644 15.36 3.14 -8.74
C GLN A 644 15.54 3.60 -10.20
N LEU A 645 14.61 4.43 -10.69
CA LEU A 645 14.61 5.00 -12.04
C LEU A 645 15.03 6.48 -11.99
N PRO A 646 16.08 6.91 -12.72
CA PRO A 646 16.42 8.32 -12.86
C PRO A 646 15.28 9.09 -13.55
N VAL A 647 14.97 10.31 -13.08
CA VAL A 647 13.78 11.03 -13.57
C VAL A 647 13.90 11.43 -15.05
N HIS A 648 15.05 11.92 -15.52
CA HIS A 648 15.31 12.09 -16.95
C HIS A 648 15.11 10.80 -17.77
N TRP A 649 15.43 9.62 -17.22
CA TRP A 649 15.22 8.35 -17.93
C TRP A 649 13.73 8.03 -18.04
N VAL A 650 12.96 8.22 -16.96
CA VAL A 650 11.49 8.10 -16.96
C VAL A 650 10.88 9.02 -18.03
N VAL A 651 11.28 10.29 -18.04
CA VAL A 651 10.83 11.29 -19.03
C VAL A 651 11.15 10.87 -20.47
N GLN A 652 12.33 10.30 -20.70
CA GLN A 652 12.75 9.80 -22.02
C GLN A 652 12.00 8.53 -22.48
N GLN A 653 11.51 7.70 -21.55
CA GLN A 653 10.79 6.47 -21.90
C GLN A 653 9.26 6.68 -22.00
N ALA A 654 8.70 7.63 -21.24
CA ALA A 654 7.26 7.85 -21.16
C ALA A 654 6.62 8.37 -22.46
N THR A 655 7.40 9.00 -23.35
CA THR A 655 6.96 9.36 -24.71
C THR A 655 8.11 9.26 -25.71
N ALA A 656 7.81 9.05 -26.99
CA ALA A 656 8.82 9.00 -28.03
C ALA A 656 9.20 10.40 -28.54
N TRP A 657 10.50 10.61 -28.74
CA TRP A 657 11.06 11.84 -29.31
C TRP A 657 11.79 11.48 -30.63
N PRO A 658 11.07 11.21 -31.73
CA PRO A 658 11.68 10.81 -32.99
C PRO A 658 12.53 11.95 -33.58
N PRO A 659 13.78 11.69 -34.02
CA PRO A 659 14.62 12.73 -34.58
C PRO A 659 14.12 13.12 -35.97
N SER A 660 14.25 14.40 -36.33
CA SER A 660 13.82 14.92 -37.65
C SER A 660 14.71 14.50 -38.82
N ARG A 661 15.84 13.81 -38.53
CA ARG A 661 16.77 13.21 -39.48
C ARG A 661 17.41 11.96 -38.86
N PRO A 662 17.82 10.94 -39.65
CA PRO A 662 18.53 9.78 -39.13
C PRO A 662 19.89 10.15 -38.51
N ASP A 663 20.28 9.49 -37.42
CA ASP A 663 21.65 9.56 -36.87
C ASP A 663 22.62 8.56 -37.56
N GLU A 664 23.90 8.61 -37.21
CA GLU A 664 24.95 7.75 -37.80
C GLU A 664 24.73 6.25 -37.54
N ARG A 665 24.11 5.88 -36.41
CA ARG A 665 23.77 4.48 -36.08
C ARG A 665 22.59 4.00 -36.90
N GLN A 666 21.57 4.85 -37.06
CA GLN A 666 20.39 4.58 -37.87
C GLN A 666 20.76 4.46 -39.36
N LEU A 667 21.60 5.36 -39.87
CA LEU A 667 22.16 5.26 -41.24
C LEU A 667 22.97 3.96 -41.43
N SER A 668 23.81 3.60 -40.46
CA SER A 668 24.59 2.34 -40.51
C SER A 668 23.69 1.11 -40.55
N LEU A 669 22.60 1.09 -39.77
CA LEU A 669 21.58 0.04 -39.74
C LEU A 669 20.82 -0.06 -41.08
N PHE A 670 20.41 1.07 -41.65
CA PHE A 670 19.74 1.12 -42.94
C PHE A 670 20.63 0.59 -44.07
N ASP A 671 21.91 1.00 -44.10
CA ASP A 671 22.86 0.54 -45.11
C ASP A 671 23.31 -0.91 -44.90
N GLN A 672 23.22 -1.46 -43.67
CA GLN A 672 23.34 -2.90 -43.43
C GLN A 672 22.17 -3.64 -44.09
N TRP A 673 20.93 -3.26 -43.79
CA TRP A 673 19.74 -3.92 -44.35
C TRP A 673 19.67 -3.82 -45.88
N ARG A 674 19.96 -2.65 -46.48
CA ARG A 674 20.03 -2.49 -47.95
C ARG A 674 21.03 -3.48 -48.60
N ARG A 675 22.14 -3.78 -47.93
CA ARG A 675 23.15 -4.74 -48.41
C ARG A 675 22.74 -6.20 -48.21
N GLN A 676 21.98 -6.52 -47.17
CA GLN A 676 21.60 -7.90 -46.82
C GLN A 676 20.27 -8.35 -47.47
N VAL A 677 19.28 -7.45 -47.59
CA VAL A 677 17.95 -7.69 -48.20
C VAL A 677 18.01 -8.45 -49.53
N PRO A 678 18.87 -8.10 -50.53
CA PRO A 678 18.85 -8.74 -51.85
C PRO A 678 18.99 -10.26 -51.84
N VAL A 679 19.65 -10.83 -50.82
CA VAL A 679 19.86 -12.28 -50.68
C VAL A 679 18.69 -12.96 -49.95
N ALA A 680 17.88 -12.20 -49.20
CA ALA A 680 16.74 -12.68 -48.43
C ALA A 680 15.37 -12.52 -49.13
N ARG A 681 15.33 -11.84 -50.29
CA ARG A 681 14.10 -11.62 -51.09
C ARG A 681 13.64 -12.91 -51.79
N VAL A 682 12.32 -13.12 -51.84
CA VAL A 682 11.72 -14.05 -52.82
C VAL A 682 11.86 -13.41 -54.20
N THR A 683 12.36 -14.17 -55.17
CA THR A 683 12.50 -13.74 -56.58
C THR A 683 12.28 -14.92 -57.51
N GLU A 684 11.94 -14.66 -58.79
CA GLU A 684 11.81 -15.72 -59.80
C GLU A 684 13.09 -16.55 -59.95
N ASP A 685 14.28 -15.95 -59.84
CA ASP A 685 15.55 -16.67 -59.89
C ASP A 685 15.79 -17.56 -58.66
N VAL A 686 15.38 -17.14 -57.46
CA VAL A 686 15.43 -17.97 -56.24
C VAL A 686 14.46 -19.15 -56.33
N LEU A 687 13.25 -18.94 -56.84
CA LEU A 687 12.28 -20.01 -57.08
C LEU A 687 12.81 -21.00 -58.13
N LYS A 688 13.34 -20.50 -59.24
CA LYS A 688 13.99 -21.31 -60.29
C LYS A 688 15.20 -22.09 -59.80
N MET A 689 16.02 -21.51 -58.91
CA MET A 689 17.12 -22.22 -58.25
C MET A 689 16.64 -23.31 -57.28
N ALA A 690 15.40 -23.25 -56.79
CA ALA A 690 14.76 -24.32 -56.02
C ALA A 690 14.09 -25.39 -56.90
N GLY A 691 14.24 -25.33 -58.24
CA GLY A 691 13.68 -26.31 -59.17
C GLY A 691 12.25 -26.02 -59.64
N ILE A 692 11.71 -24.83 -59.34
CA ILE A 692 10.36 -24.42 -59.76
C ILE A 692 10.42 -23.89 -61.20
N GLU A 693 9.66 -24.48 -62.11
CA GLU A 693 9.62 -24.01 -63.51
C GLU A 693 8.88 -22.66 -63.65
N PRO A 694 9.33 -21.75 -64.55
CA PRO A 694 8.63 -20.49 -64.81
C PRO A 694 7.22 -20.70 -65.39
N LEU A 695 6.27 -19.86 -64.98
CA LEU A 695 4.91 -19.89 -65.51
C LEU A 695 4.86 -19.56 -67.01
N SER A 696 3.95 -20.22 -67.72
CA SER A 696 3.71 -19.95 -69.14
C SER A 696 3.11 -18.55 -69.38
N ASN A 697 3.26 -18.04 -70.61
CA ASN A 697 2.65 -16.78 -71.07
C ASN A 697 3.07 -15.51 -70.28
N ASN A 698 4.36 -15.38 -69.95
CA ASN A 698 4.95 -14.23 -69.23
C ASN A 698 4.30 -13.92 -67.86
N ARG A 699 3.69 -14.92 -67.21
CA ARG A 699 3.28 -14.81 -65.81
C ARG A 699 4.49 -15.00 -64.89
N GLN A 700 4.32 -14.62 -63.63
CA GLN A 700 5.38 -14.59 -62.61
C GLN A 700 4.84 -15.18 -61.31
N TRP A 701 5.59 -16.11 -60.70
CA TRP A 701 5.21 -16.70 -59.42
C TRP A 701 5.09 -15.65 -58.32
N LEU A 702 5.90 -14.59 -58.35
CA LEU A 702 5.82 -13.48 -57.40
C LEU A 702 4.45 -12.79 -57.42
N ARG A 703 3.81 -12.71 -58.60
CA ARG A 703 2.45 -12.15 -58.75
C ARG A 703 1.36 -13.11 -58.28
N ALA A 704 1.54 -14.41 -58.45
CA ALA A 704 0.63 -15.41 -57.90
C ALA A 704 0.70 -15.44 -56.36
N LEU A 705 1.91 -15.32 -55.79
CA LEU A 705 2.20 -15.33 -54.36
C LEU A 705 2.00 -13.97 -53.66
N ARG A 706 1.37 -12.99 -54.33
CA ARG A 706 1.17 -11.59 -53.85
C ARG A 706 0.47 -11.41 -52.49
N ALA A 707 -0.12 -12.48 -51.95
CA ALA A 707 -0.72 -12.51 -50.62
C ALA A 707 0.29 -12.82 -49.50
N LEU A 708 1.37 -13.53 -49.82
CA LEU A 708 2.47 -13.87 -48.90
C LEU A 708 3.70 -12.98 -49.12
N VAL A 709 3.82 -12.39 -50.31
CA VAL A 709 4.99 -11.64 -50.79
C VAL A 709 4.53 -10.31 -51.41
N ASP A 710 5.34 -9.26 -51.36
CA ASP A 710 5.10 -8.01 -52.10
C ASP A 710 5.87 -7.93 -53.42
N GLU A 711 5.70 -6.81 -54.15
CA GLU A 711 6.41 -6.58 -55.42
C GLU A 711 7.94 -6.41 -55.25
N GLN A 712 8.39 -6.15 -54.01
CA GLN A 712 9.79 -6.11 -53.64
C GLN A 712 10.32 -7.48 -53.19
N GLY A 713 9.52 -8.55 -53.19
CA GLY A 713 9.97 -9.87 -52.74
C GLY A 713 10.14 -9.98 -51.22
N LEU A 714 9.65 -9.00 -50.46
CA LEU A 714 9.58 -9.08 -49.00
C LEU A 714 8.39 -9.94 -48.59
N ILE A 715 8.54 -10.69 -47.51
CA ILE A 715 7.44 -11.47 -46.92
C ILE A 715 6.48 -10.52 -46.21
N ARG A 716 5.18 -10.64 -46.51
CA ARG A 716 4.13 -9.85 -45.84
C ARG A 716 3.94 -10.32 -44.40
N ASP A 717 3.53 -9.39 -43.55
CA ASP A 717 3.25 -9.67 -42.15
C ASP A 717 2.00 -10.55 -41.95
N PHE A 718 1.97 -11.27 -40.83
CA PHE A 718 0.90 -12.18 -40.46
C PHE A 718 0.89 -12.39 -38.94
N VAL A 719 -0.24 -12.10 -38.31
CA VAL A 719 -0.47 -12.34 -36.88
C VAL A 719 -0.87 -13.80 -36.69
N GLU A 720 0.00 -14.60 -36.07
CA GLU A 720 -0.26 -16.02 -35.83
C GLU A 720 -1.30 -16.20 -34.72
N SER A 721 -2.23 -17.15 -34.90
CA SER A 721 -3.29 -17.48 -33.94
C SER A 721 -3.21 -18.95 -33.51
N ALA A 722 -3.99 -19.32 -32.49
CA ALA A 722 -4.10 -20.72 -32.06
C ALA A 722 -4.66 -21.64 -33.18
N ASP A 723 -5.48 -21.09 -34.08
CA ASP A 723 -6.14 -21.83 -35.16
C ASP A 723 -5.34 -21.80 -36.48
N GLN A 724 -4.48 -20.80 -36.69
CA GLN A 724 -3.68 -20.67 -37.91
C GLN A 724 -2.28 -20.09 -37.64
N THR A 725 -1.26 -20.95 -37.75
CA THR A 725 0.15 -20.54 -37.81
C THR A 725 0.50 -19.96 -39.18
N TYR A 726 1.61 -19.23 -39.29
CA TYR A 726 2.06 -18.74 -40.60
C TYR A 726 2.35 -19.88 -41.58
N GLU A 727 2.85 -21.04 -41.11
CA GLU A 727 3.10 -22.17 -41.99
C GLU A 727 1.80 -22.73 -42.59
N ALA A 728 0.73 -22.83 -41.78
CA ALA A 728 -0.57 -23.24 -42.25
C ALA A 728 -1.15 -22.25 -43.26
N HIS A 729 -1.08 -20.95 -42.96
CA HIS A 729 -1.53 -19.88 -43.87
C HIS A 729 -0.73 -19.85 -45.18
N ALA A 730 0.60 -19.92 -45.10
CA ALA A 730 1.48 -19.92 -46.25
C ALA A 730 1.29 -21.17 -47.12
N ARG A 731 1.03 -22.34 -46.52
CA ARG A 731 0.65 -23.56 -47.23
C ARG A 731 -0.66 -23.37 -47.98
N GLU A 732 -1.73 -22.95 -47.30
CA GLU A 732 -3.04 -22.70 -47.90
C GLU A 732 -2.98 -21.71 -49.08
N MET A 733 -2.28 -20.58 -48.90
CA MET A 733 -2.15 -19.57 -49.95
C MET A 733 -1.23 -20.02 -51.09
N THR A 734 -0.27 -20.91 -50.83
CA THR A 734 0.54 -21.56 -51.88
C THR A 734 -0.27 -22.58 -52.66
N GLU A 735 -1.09 -23.40 -52.00
CA GLU A 735 -2.01 -24.36 -52.62
C GLU A 735 -2.99 -23.65 -53.56
N ARG A 736 -3.60 -22.55 -53.09
CA ARG A 736 -4.45 -21.67 -53.90
C ARG A 736 -3.70 -21.10 -55.11
N ALA A 737 -2.47 -20.61 -54.93
CA ALA A 737 -1.66 -20.03 -56.01
C ALA A 737 -1.24 -21.05 -57.07
N VAL A 738 -0.82 -22.26 -56.66
CA VAL A 738 -0.50 -23.37 -57.58
C VAL A 738 -1.74 -23.78 -58.36
N LEU A 739 -2.86 -24.05 -57.69
CA LEU A 739 -4.11 -24.47 -58.35
C LEU A 739 -4.62 -23.45 -59.38
N LEU A 740 -4.46 -22.14 -59.12
CA LEU A 740 -4.84 -21.06 -60.03
C LEU A 740 -3.98 -20.96 -61.30
N GLU A 741 -2.68 -21.25 -61.21
CA GLU A 741 -1.73 -21.05 -62.32
C GLU A 741 -1.40 -22.34 -63.10
N THR A 742 -1.51 -23.52 -62.47
CA THR A 742 -1.28 -24.82 -63.14
C THR A 742 -2.58 -25.55 -63.52
N GLY A 743 -3.70 -25.24 -62.84
CA GLY A 743 -4.97 -25.97 -62.98
C GLY A 743 -5.04 -27.31 -62.23
N SER A 744 -4.01 -27.71 -61.50
CA SER A 744 -3.99 -28.95 -60.70
C SER A 744 -3.11 -28.84 -59.46
N LEU A 745 -3.59 -29.36 -58.32
CA LEU A 745 -2.87 -29.28 -57.05
C LEU A 745 -1.68 -30.28 -56.99
N ASP A 746 -0.51 -29.83 -57.42
CA ASP A 746 0.76 -30.56 -57.23
C ASP A 746 1.31 -30.26 -55.82
N THR A 747 1.23 -31.25 -54.93
CA THR A 747 1.69 -31.15 -53.55
C THR A 747 3.22 -31.08 -53.41
N GLY A 748 3.98 -31.57 -54.39
CA GLY A 748 5.44 -31.43 -54.45
C GLY A 748 5.85 -30.01 -54.80
N LEU A 749 5.18 -29.42 -55.80
CA LEU A 749 5.38 -28.02 -56.18
C LEU A 749 4.98 -27.05 -55.05
N VAL A 750 3.86 -27.32 -54.37
CA VAL A 750 3.45 -26.58 -53.16
C VAL A 750 4.53 -26.66 -52.08
N ALA A 751 5.08 -27.84 -51.80
CA ALA A 751 6.12 -28.01 -50.79
C ALA A 751 7.41 -27.24 -51.14
N LEU A 752 7.82 -27.22 -52.41
CA LEU A 752 9.00 -26.45 -52.88
C LEU A 752 8.80 -24.94 -52.72
N ILE A 753 7.66 -24.41 -53.17
CA ILE A 753 7.36 -22.97 -53.04
C ILE A 753 7.27 -22.57 -51.57
N LEU A 754 6.58 -23.37 -50.75
CA LEU A 754 6.45 -23.13 -49.31
C LEU A 754 7.83 -23.14 -48.61
N ALA A 755 8.71 -24.07 -48.95
CA ALA A 755 10.07 -24.12 -48.39
C ALA A 755 10.90 -22.87 -48.75
N VAL A 756 10.76 -22.33 -49.97
CA VAL A 756 11.39 -21.06 -50.36
C VAL A 756 10.81 -19.88 -49.57
N VAL A 757 9.48 -19.78 -49.45
CA VAL A 757 8.80 -18.71 -48.71
C VAL A 757 9.21 -18.71 -47.23
N LEU A 758 9.19 -19.87 -46.57
CA LEU A 758 9.60 -20.01 -45.17
C LEU A 758 11.08 -19.68 -44.96
N ARG A 759 11.97 -20.12 -45.86
CA ARG A 759 13.41 -19.78 -45.81
C ARG A 759 13.63 -18.28 -45.99
N CYS A 760 12.88 -17.62 -46.86
CA CYS A 760 12.96 -16.16 -47.04
C CYS A 760 12.41 -15.42 -45.80
N ARG A 761 11.29 -15.87 -45.20
CA ARG A 761 10.77 -15.30 -43.93
C ARG A 761 11.82 -15.41 -42.82
N ALA A 762 12.41 -16.59 -42.62
CA ALA A 762 13.46 -16.80 -41.64
C ALA A 762 14.66 -15.87 -41.88
N SER A 763 15.11 -15.75 -43.13
CA SER A 763 16.25 -14.89 -43.50
C SER A 763 15.96 -13.40 -43.26
N GLN A 764 14.76 -12.92 -43.60
CA GLN A 764 14.34 -11.53 -43.37
C GLN A 764 14.16 -11.24 -41.87
N ASN A 765 13.57 -12.19 -41.12
CA ASN A 765 13.42 -12.09 -39.68
C ASN A 765 14.77 -11.99 -38.97
N SER A 766 15.69 -12.95 -39.18
CA SER A 766 17.02 -12.94 -38.53
C SER A 766 17.82 -11.68 -38.86
N MET A 767 17.77 -11.21 -40.11
CA MET A 767 18.47 -9.99 -40.54
C MET A 767 17.95 -8.71 -39.83
N VAL A 768 16.64 -8.58 -39.61
CA VAL A 768 16.07 -7.48 -38.82
C VAL A 768 16.35 -7.68 -37.33
N GLN A 769 16.23 -8.91 -36.84
CA GLN A 769 16.46 -9.30 -35.44
C GLN A 769 17.90 -9.00 -34.99
N GLU A 770 18.91 -9.40 -35.79
CA GLU A 770 20.33 -9.13 -35.54
C GLU A 770 20.65 -7.63 -35.61
N GLY A 771 20.15 -6.93 -36.64
CA GLY A 771 20.38 -5.49 -36.81
C GLY A 771 19.78 -4.67 -35.66
N LEU A 772 18.54 -4.95 -35.26
CA LEU A 772 17.89 -4.28 -34.14
C LEU A 772 18.52 -4.68 -32.78
N ALA A 773 18.95 -5.93 -32.60
CA ALA A 773 19.69 -6.35 -31.40
C ALA A 773 21.01 -5.58 -31.25
N ALA A 774 21.76 -5.42 -32.34
CA ALA A 774 23.00 -4.63 -32.35
C ALA A 774 22.74 -3.12 -32.13
N TYR A 775 21.60 -2.61 -32.58
CA TYR A 775 21.21 -1.19 -32.43
C TYR A 775 20.74 -0.85 -31.01
N SER A 776 19.94 -1.69 -30.34
CA SER A 776 19.40 -1.42 -29.00
C SER A 776 20.09 -2.14 -27.84
N GLY A 777 20.95 -3.12 -28.11
CA GLY A 777 21.58 -3.98 -27.09
C GLY A 777 20.64 -5.03 -26.47
N LEU A 778 19.44 -5.20 -27.03
CA LEU A 778 18.44 -6.15 -26.55
C LEU A 778 18.81 -7.61 -26.96
N LYS A 779 18.44 -8.59 -26.12
CA LYS A 779 18.58 -10.02 -26.46
C LYS A 779 17.81 -10.34 -27.76
N PRO A 780 18.41 -11.01 -28.76
CA PRO A 780 17.77 -11.25 -30.06
C PRO A 780 16.36 -11.85 -29.97
N ASP A 781 16.12 -12.78 -29.05
CA ASP A 781 14.83 -13.49 -28.93
C ASP A 781 13.66 -12.57 -28.57
N LEU A 782 13.92 -11.43 -27.93
CA LEU A 782 12.91 -10.44 -27.53
C LEU A 782 12.67 -9.37 -28.62
N VAL A 783 13.59 -9.21 -29.58
CA VAL A 783 13.59 -8.09 -30.54
C VAL A 783 12.32 -8.06 -31.39
N LEU A 784 11.85 -9.20 -31.90
CA LEU A 784 10.67 -9.24 -32.75
C LEU A 784 9.37 -8.99 -31.96
N GLN A 785 9.31 -9.38 -30.68
CA GLN A 785 8.21 -9.05 -29.77
C GLN A 785 8.17 -7.54 -29.48
N VAL A 786 9.33 -6.95 -29.20
CA VAL A 786 9.44 -5.50 -28.93
C VAL A 786 9.18 -4.67 -30.19
N LEU A 787 9.54 -5.17 -31.37
CA LEU A 787 9.17 -4.54 -32.66
C LEU A 787 7.65 -4.56 -32.87
N GLY A 788 6.98 -5.69 -32.61
CA GLY A 788 5.52 -5.81 -32.62
C GLY A 788 4.84 -4.84 -31.64
N TRP A 789 5.36 -4.76 -30.41
CA TRP A 789 4.91 -3.78 -29.41
C TRP A 789 5.17 -2.33 -29.84
N SER A 790 6.11 -2.08 -30.76
CA SER A 790 6.38 -0.75 -31.33
C SER A 790 5.47 -0.39 -32.52
N GLY A 791 4.40 -1.14 -32.76
CA GLY A 791 3.45 -0.90 -33.85
C GLY A 791 3.97 -1.30 -35.24
N ALA A 792 5.00 -2.15 -35.32
CA ALA A 792 5.68 -2.48 -36.57
C ALA A 792 6.06 -3.97 -36.67
N ASN A 793 6.48 -4.37 -37.86
CA ASN A 793 6.88 -5.74 -38.19
C ASN A 793 8.06 -5.73 -39.18
N VAL A 794 8.61 -6.92 -39.45
CA VAL A 794 9.77 -7.12 -40.35
C VAL A 794 9.47 -6.61 -41.77
N HIS A 795 8.26 -6.81 -42.28
CA HIS A 795 7.84 -6.33 -43.59
C HIS A 795 7.91 -4.80 -43.69
N PHE A 796 7.28 -4.11 -42.75
CA PHE A 796 7.17 -2.66 -42.69
C PHE A 796 8.56 -2.00 -42.64
N VAL A 797 9.41 -2.41 -41.71
CA VAL A 797 10.72 -1.77 -41.51
C VAL A 797 11.59 -1.89 -42.76
N LEU A 798 11.59 -3.06 -43.41
CA LEU A 798 12.34 -3.26 -44.65
C LEU A 798 11.74 -2.48 -45.82
N ALA A 799 10.41 -2.47 -45.99
CA ALA A 799 9.73 -1.73 -47.04
C ALA A 799 9.99 -0.21 -46.95
N GLN A 800 10.00 0.37 -45.73
CA GLN A 800 10.35 1.78 -45.55
C GLN A 800 11.82 2.06 -45.90
N VAL A 801 12.77 1.24 -45.42
CA VAL A 801 14.21 1.46 -45.63
C VAL A 801 14.65 1.29 -47.09
N LEU A 802 13.95 0.46 -47.85
CA LEU A 802 14.11 0.33 -49.31
C LEU A 802 13.38 1.44 -50.10
N GLY A 803 12.33 2.03 -49.53
CA GLY A 803 11.64 3.20 -50.09
C GLY A 803 12.40 4.52 -49.89
N LEU A 804 13.25 4.60 -48.87
CA LEU A 804 14.14 5.75 -48.64
C LEU A 804 15.20 5.85 -49.77
N PRO A 805 15.38 7.04 -50.39
CA PRO A 805 16.43 7.24 -51.40
C PRO A 805 17.83 6.90 -50.89
N GLU A 806 18.65 6.29 -51.73
CA GLU A 806 20.10 6.23 -51.47
C GLU A 806 20.65 7.65 -51.39
N ALA A 807 21.54 7.90 -50.41
CA ALA A 807 21.99 9.25 -50.09
C ALA A 807 22.81 9.86 -51.24
N SER A 808 22.19 10.78 -51.99
CA SER A 808 22.83 11.54 -53.05
C SER A 808 24.01 12.34 -52.50
N LYS A 809 25.22 12.11 -53.02
CA LYS A 809 26.46 12.75 -52.55
C LYS A 809 26.57 14.25 -52.88
N ASP A 810 25.61 14.79 -53.64
CA ASP A 810 25.62 16.18 -54.11
C ASP A 810 25.11 17.16 -53.05
N SER A 811 26.03 17.56 -52.16
CA SER A 811 25.85 18.63 -51.17
C SER A 811 25.74 20.01 -51.84
N ALA A 812 24.60 20.31 -52.48
CA ALA A 812 24.39 21.57 -53.22
C ALA A 812 23.04 22.27 -53.00
N THR A 813 21.91 21.53 -52.93
CA THR A 813 20.56 22.14 -53.04
C THR A 813 19.66 21.88 -51.83
N VAL A 814 20.00 22.46 -50.68
CA VAL A 814 19.07 22.58 -49.53
C VAL A 814 18.13 23.77 -49.76
N LEU A 815 17.19 23.62 -50.68
CA LEU A 815 16.00 24.48 -50.73
C LEU A 815 15.04 24.07 -49.61
N ARG A 816 14.33 25.05 -49.04
CA ARG A 816 13.39 24.85 -47.93
C ARG A 816 12.33 23.82 -48.31
N ARG A 817 12.30 22.68 -47.62
CA ARG A 817 11.03 22.01 -47.33
C ARG A 817 10.38 22.73 -46.15
N GLU A 818 9.09 22.99 -46.27
CA GLU A 818 8.20 23.22 -45.13
C GLU A 818 8.15 21.92 -44.29
N ASP A 819 7.77 22.01 -43.02
CA ASP A 819 8.11 21.00 -42.00
C ASP A 819 7.83 19.55 -42.44
N PRO A 820 8.86 18.67 -42.49
CA PRO A 820 8.67 17.32 -42.95
C PRO A 820 7.84 16.53 -41.94
N SER A 821 6.78 15.88 -42.43
CA SER A 821 6.13 14.77 -41.73
C SER A 821 7.18 13.79 -41.21
N SER A 822 7.15 13.47 -39.92
CA SER A 822 8.11 12.57 -39.29
C SER A 822 8.24 11.27 -40.06
N ASP A 823 9.47 10.88 -40.40
CA ASP A 823 9.75 9.65 -41.13
C ASP A 823 9.19 8.44 -40.34
N PRO A 824 8.27 7.64 -40.91
CA PRO A 824 7.65 6.53 -40.20
C PRO A 824 8.67 5.51 -39.65
N VAL A 825 9.82 5.33 -40.30
CA VAL A 825 10.85 4.41 -39.76
C VAL A 825 11.60 5.02 -38.57
N LEU A 826 11.77 6.34 -38.52
CA LEU A 826 12.38 7.02 -37.37
C LEU A 826 11.42 7.07 -36.18
N GLN A 827 10.11 7.19 -36.42
CA GLN A 827 9.10 7.01 -35.39
C GLN A 827 9.16 5.60 -34.81
N VAL A 828 9.08 4.56 -35.65
CA VAL A 828 9.16 3.15 -35.22
C VAL A 828 10.49 2.85 -34.50
N LEU A 829 11.63 3.39 -34.96
CA LEU A 829 12.90 3.19 -34.26
C LEU A 829 12.97 3.90 -32.91
N ALA A 830 12.40 5.10 -32.75
CA ALA A 830 12.31 5.77 -31.44
C ALA A 830 11.41 4.99 -30.47
N GLU A 831 10.26 4.51 -30.97
CA GLU A 831 9.32 3.65 -30.25
C GLU A 831 9.97 2.31 -29.84
N PHE A 832 10.75 1.70 -30.73
CA PHE A 832 11.53 0.47 -30.47
C PHE A 832 12.67 0.69 -29.48
N SER A 833 13.42 1.78 -29.61
CA SER A 833 14.49 2.13 -28.67
C SER A 833 13.97 2.32 -27.25
N ARG A 834 12.85 3.05 -27.05
CA ARG A 834 12.30 3.27 -25.70
C ARG A 834 11.75 1.98 -25.08
N ARG A 835 11.01 1.15 -25.83
CA ARG A 835 10.55 -0.15 -25.32
C ARG A 835 11.71 -1.11 -25.05
N SER A 836 12.74 -1.14 -25.91
CA SER A 836 13.96 -1.93 -25.66
C SER A 836 14.65 -1.52 -24.36
N ALA A 837 14.78 -0.21 -24.11
CA ALA A 837 15.36 0.31 -22.87
C ALA A 837 14.52 -0.05 -21.64
N VAL A 838 13.18 -0.01 -21.73
CA VAL A 838 12.28 -0.44 -20.64
C VAL A 838 12.36 -1.94 -20.39
N VAL A 839 12.33 -2.78 -21.43
CA VAL A 839 12.49 -4.24 -21.33
C VAL A 839 13.83 -4.61 -20.70
N ALA A 840 14.90 -3.93 -21.07
CA ALA A 840 16.23 -4.13 -20.48
C ALA A 840 16.32 -3.63 -19.04
N ARG A 841 15.75 -2.44 -18.72
CA ARG A 841 15.83 -1.83 -17.38
C ARG A 841 14.95 -2.51 -16.34
N LEU A 842 13.82 -3.08 -16.77
CA LEU A 842 12.87 -3.80 -15.91
C LEU A 842 13.00 -5.33 -16.04
N GLU A 843 13.93 -5.83 -16.84
CA GLU A 843 14.18 -7.27 -17.06
C GLU A 843 12.90 -8.06 -17.41
N LEU A 844 12.09 -7.54 -18.35
CA LEU A 844 10.83 -8.16 -18.76
C LEU A 844 11.08 -9.45 -19.55
N SER A 845 10.38 -10.53 -19.21
CA SER A 845 10.52 -11.82 -19.90
C SER A 845 9.78 -11.86 -21.24
N GLY A 846 10.22 -12.78 -22.12
CA GLY A 846 9.51 -13.06 -23.37
C GLY A 846 8.13 -13.73 -23.16
N GLU A 847 7.90 -14.36 -22.00
CA GLU A 847 6.60 -14.92 -21.62
C GLU A 847 5.62 -13.79 -21.24
N PHE A 848 6.05 -12.87 -20.38
CA PHE A 848 5.28 -11.66 -20.07
C PHE A 848 4.94 -10.88 -21.33
N LEU A 849 5.93 -10.62 -22.21
CA LEU A 849 5.71 -9.89 -23.45
C LEU A 849 4.73 -10.63 -24.39
N THR A 850 4.80 -11.96 -24.49
CA THR A 850 3.85 -12.74 -25.30
C THR A 850 2.41 -12.54 -24.83
N HIS A 851 2.15 -12.65 -23.53
CA HIS A 851 0.80 -12.50 -22.98
C HIS A 851 0.33 -11.04 -22.92
N PHE A 852 1.23 -10.09 -22.66
CA PHE A 852 0.95 -8.66 -22.74
C PHE A 852 0.51 -8.26 -24.16
N ILE A 853 1.23 -8.71 -25.19
CA ILE A 853 0.91 -8.42 -26.60
C ILE A 853 -0.41 -9.09 -27.02
N ALA A 854 -0.66 -10.32 -26.58
CA ALA A 854 -1.88 -11.06 -26.94
C ALA A 854 -3.17 -10.45 -26.35
N THR A 855 -3.21 -10.21 -25.03
CA THR A 855 -4.40 -9.67 -24.35
C THR A 855 -4.09 -8.70 -23.21
N GLY A 856 -2.94 -8.87 -22.53
CA GLY A 856 -2.64 -8.17 -21.28
C GLY A 856 -2.57 -6.64 -21.38
N TYR A 857 -2.23 -6.07 -22.54
CA TYR A 857 -2.30 -4.62 -22.77
C TYR A 857 -3.70 -4.06 -22.48
N ARG A 858 -4.74 -4.80 -22.87
CA ARG A 858 -6.15 -4.41 -22.67
C ARG A 858 -6.68 -4.88 -21.32
N GLU A 859 -6.40 -6.13 -20.95
CA GLU A 859 -6.97 -6.77 -19.76
C GLU A 859 -6.33 -6.29 -18.45
N TRP A 860 -5.00 -6.19 -18.42
CA TRP A 860 -4.26 -5.91 -17.19
C TRP A 860 -3.95 -4.42 -17.02
N PHE A 861 -3.73 -3.69 -18.13
CA PHE A 861 -3.38 -2.26 -18.16
C PHE A 861 -4.51 -1.34 -18.62
N GLY A 862 -5.57 -1.86 -19.26
CA GLY A 862 -6.70 -1.04 -19.76
C GLY A 862 -6.43 -0.26 -21.06
N LEU A 863 -5.34 -0.54 -21.76
CA LEU A 863 -4.91 0.20 -22.96
C LEU A 863 -5.81 -0.08 -24.17
N HIS A 864 -5.97 0.91 -25.05
CA HIS A 864 -6.85 0.83 -26.23
C HIS A 864 -6.22 0.11 -27.43
N SER A 865 -4.89 0.08 -27.52
CA SER A 865 -4.12 -0.62 -28.54
C SER A 865 -2.84 -1.17 -27.93
N VAL A 866 -2.23 -2.18 -28.57
CA VAL A 866 -1.03 -2.84 -28.02
C VAL A 866 0.20 -1.92 -28.04
N ASP A 867 0.28 -1.03 -29.02
CA ASP A 867 1.36 -0.05 -29.21
C ASP A 867 1.24 1.18 -28.29
N ALA A 868 0.11 1.38 -27.61
CA ALA A 868 -0.02 2.44 -26.62
C ALA A 868 1.00 2.23 -25.48
N PHE A 869 1.87 3.23 -25.26
CA PHE A 869 2.85 3.20 -24.18
C PHE A 869 3.14 4.62 -23.67
N ASP A 870 2.72 4.89 -22.44
CA ASP A 870 2.78 6.17 -21.74
C ASP A 870 3.40 6.04 -20.33
N LEU A 871 3.30 7.10 -19.52
CA LEU A 871 3.77 7.08 -18.13
C LEU A 871 2.97 6.08 -17.27
N SER A 872 1.68 5.89 -17.53
CA SER A 872 0.83 4.95 -16.79
C SER A 872 1.23 3.49 -17.06
N ALA A 873 1.48 3.13 -18.32
CA ALA A 873 1.99 1.83 -18.69
C ALA A 873 3.39 1.57 -18.10
N LEU A 874 4.29 2.58 -18.10
CA LEU A 874 5.59 2.48 -17.44
C LEU A 874 5.44 2.26 -15.92
N TYR A 875 4.52 2.97 -15.26
CA TYR A 875 4.22 2.75 -13.84
C TYR A 875 3.75 1.31 -13.57
N TYR A 876 2.76 0.81 -14.31
CA TYR A 876 2.23 -0.54 -14.08
C TYR A 876 3.23 -1.65 -14.42
N LEU A 877 4.19 -1.43 -15.32
CA LEU A 877 5.34 -2.34 -15.47
C LEU A 877 6.23 -2.38 -14.22
N THR A 878 6.41 -1.25 -13.50
CA THR A 878 7.08 -1.27 -12.19
C THR A 878 6.23 -1.93 -11.10
N VAL A 879 4.90 -1.81 -11.14
CA VAL A 879 3.98 -2.57 -10.24
C VAL A 879 4.11 -4.07 -10.47
N TYR A 880 4.13 -4.51 -11.73
CA TYR A 880 4.33 -5.91 -12.08
C TYR A 880 5.69 -6.45 -11.55
N LYS A 881 6.79 -5.73 -11.78
CA LYS A 881 8.11 -6.14 -11.24
C LYS A 881 8.21 -6.02 -9.71
N ARG A 882 7.47 -5.10 -9.08
CA ARG A 882 7.32 -5.04 -7.62
C ARG A 882 6.59 -6.28 -7.08
N ALA A 883 5.50 -6.70 -7.73
CA ALA A 883 4.78 -7.93 -7.37
C ALA A 883 5.67 -9.18 -7.51
N LEU A 884 6.47 -9.28 -8.58
CA LEU A 884 7.45 -10.36 -8.74
C LEU A 884 8.54 -10.31 -7.67
N GLY A 885 9.13 -9.14 -7.37
CA GLY A 885 10.14 -8.98 -6.32
C GLY A 885 9.61 -9.19 -4.89
N MET A 886 8.30 -9.37 -4.74
CA MET A 886 7.60 -9.70 -3.50
C MET A 886 7.14 -11.18 -3.46
N SER A 887 7.57 -12.02 -4.41
CA SER A 887 7.12 -13.39 -4.58
C SER A 887 8.28 -14.39 -4.59
N ASP A 888 8.13 -15.50 -3.86
CA ASP A 888 9.07 -16.63 -3.85
C ASP A 888 8.78 -17.65 -4.99
N GLN A 889 7.80 -17.36 -5.85
CA GLN A 889 7.32 -18.23 -6.93
C GLN A 889 7.83 -17.77 -8.31
N PRO A 890 7.93 -18.66 -9.31
CA PRO A 890 8.37 -18.27 -10.66
C PRO A 890 7.40 -17.32 -11.35
N GLU A 891 7.93 -16.45 -12.24
CA GLU A 891 7.18 -15.43 -13.00
C GLU A 891 5.94 -16.00 -13.72
N THR A 892 6.04 -17.25 -14.20
CA THR A 892 4.94 -18.05 -14.77
C THR A 892 3.69 -18.05 -13.89
N ARG A 893 3.80 -18.23 -12.56
CA ARG A 893 2.65 -18.34 -11.64
C ARG A 893 1.83 -17.05 -11.52
N LEU A 894 2.48 -15.89 -11.66
CA LEU A 894 1.79 -14.58 -11.65
C LEU A 894 1.16 -14.28 -13.02
N VAL A 895 1.85 -14.64 -14.11
CA VAL A 895 1.31 -14.51 -15.47
C VAL A 895 0.10 -15.45 -15.67
N ASP A 896 0.18 -16.69 -15.19
CA ASP A 896 -0.94 -17.65 -15.20
C ASP A 896 -2.13 -17.14 -14.38
N TYR A 897 -1.89 -16.54 -13.20
CA TYR A 897 -2.96 -15.91 -12.42
C TYR A 897 -3.69 -14.82 -13.22
N LEU A 898 -2.94 -13.84 -13.74
CA LEU A 898 -3.50 -12.72 -14.49
C LEU A 898 -4.22 -13.18 -15.78
N ARG A 899 -3.71 -14.23 -16.44
CA ARG A 899 -4.36 -14.84 -17.62
C ARG A 899 -5.65 -15.56 -17.23
N ARG A 900 -5.63 -16.42 -16.20
CA ARG A 900 -6.79 -17.24 -15.79
C ARG A 900 -7.90 -16.41 -15.15
N VAL A 901 -7.58 -15.37 -14.39
CA VAL A 901 -8.58 -14.53 -13.72
C VAL A 901 -9.31 -13.59 -14.69
N ASN A 902 -8.65 -13.15 -15.78
CA ASN A 902 -9.31 -12.37 -16.83
C ASN A 902 -10.10 -13.27 -17.82
N ALA A 903 -9.72 -14.54 -17.97
CA ALA A 903 -10.47 -15.53 -18.74
C ALA A 903 -11.74 -16.09 -18.04
N LEU A 904 -12.14 -15.54 -16.89
CA LEU A 904 -13.30 -16.00 -16.14
C LEU A 904 -14.65 -15.61 -16.79
N PRO A 905 -15.68 -16.48 -16.70
CA PRO A 905 -17.03 -16.14 -17.19
C PRO A 905 -17.61 -14.87 -16.54
N ALA A 906 -18.27 -14.04 -17.34
CA ALA A 906 -18.82 -12.77 -16.88
C ALA A 906 -19.89 -12.93 -15.77
N ASN A 907 -20.64 -14.04 -15.82
CA ASN A 907 -21.86 -14.37 -15.08
C ASN A 907 -21.66 -15.16 -13.76
N LEU A 908 -20.44 -15.18 -13.21
CA LEU A 908 -20.16 -15.78 -11.89
C LEU A 908 -21.10 -15.24 -10.80
N SER A 909 -21.67 -16.15 -10.00
CA SER A 909 -22.65 -15.85 -8.96
C SER A 909 -22.75 -16.98 -7.93
N ASN A 910 -23.34 -16.69 -6.76
CA ASN A 910 -23.50 -17.64 -5.65
C ASN A 910 -22.18 -18.38 -5.32
N HIS A 911 -22.23 -19.67 -4.97
CA HIS A 911 -21.04 -20.42 -4.59
C HIS A 911 -19.99 -20.58 -5.70
N GLY A 912 -20.35 -20.37 -6.96
CA GLY A 912 -19.38 -20.28 -8.06
C GLY A 912 -18.47 -19.05 -7.92
N LEU A 913 -19.05 -17.91 -7.53
CA LEU A 913 -18.25 -16.71 -7.22
C LEU A 913 -17.44 -16.88 -5.93
N GLU A 914 -18.03 -17.47 -4.87
CA GLU A 914 -17.31 -17.77 -3.62
C GLU A 914 -16.08 -18.65 -3.86
N LEU A 915 -16.23 -19.75 -4.61
CA LEU A 915 -15.13 -20.67 -4.92
C LEU A 915 -14.01 -19.97 -5.70
N VAL A 916 -14.36 -19.06 -6.61
CA VAL A 916 -13.40 -18.26 -7.38
C VAL A 916 -12.72 -17.20 -6.50
N GLN A 917 -13.44 -16.53 -5.61
CA GLN A 917 -12.88 -15.59 -4.64
C GLN A 917 -11.85 -16.26 -3.72
N GLU A 918 -12.22 -17.38 -3.11
CA GLU A 918 -11.33 -18.11 -2.19
C GLU A 918 -10.11 -18.71 -2.89
N ARG A 919 -10.27 -19.22 -4.12
CA ARG A 919 -9.13 -19.70 -4.92
C ARG A 919 -8.24 -18.56 -5.42
N ALA A 920 -8.81 -17.43 -5.83
CA ALA A 920 -8.04 -16.25 -6.22
C ALA A 920 -7.25 -15.68 -5.03
N ALA A 921 -7.89 -15.61 -3.85
CA ALA A 921 -7.24 -15.18 -2.62
C ALA A 921 -6.12 -16.15 -2.22
N LYS A 922 -6.36 -17.46 -2.23
CA LYS A 922 -5.35 -18.48 -1.95
C LYS A 922 -4.16 -18.42 -2.93
N TRP A 923 -4.38 -18.24 -4.23
CA TRP A 923 -3.31 -18.16 -5.23
C TRP A 923 -2.43 -16.93 -5.01
N LEU A 924 -3.03 -15.76 -4.76
CA LEU A 924 -2.27 -14.55 -4.42
C LEU A 924 -1.57 -14.68 -3.05
N ALA A 925 -2.19 -15.32 -2.06
CA ALA A 925 -1.60 -15.60 -0.75
C ALA A 925 -0.37 -16.53 -0.85
N GLU A 926 -0.43 -17.57 -1.70
CA GLU A 926 0.71 -18.45 -2.00
C GLU A 926 1.82 -17.71 -2.77
N LEU A 927 1.46 -16.91 -3.78
CA LEU A 927 2.39 -16.05 -4.51
C LEU A 927 3.11 -15.07 -3.57
N PHE A 928 2.42 -14.55 -2.57
CA PHE A 928 2.89 -13.46 -1.72
C PHE A 928 3.27 -13.90 -0.30
N ASN A 929 3.25 -15.19 0.03
CA ASN A 929 3.51 -15.73 1.37
C ASN A 929 2.80 -14.92 2.48
N TRP A 930 1.51 -14.63 2.26
CA TRP A 930 0.69 -13.72 3.08
C TRP A 930 -0.63 -14.40 3.43
N SER A 931 -1.36 -13.86 4.42
CA SER A 931 -2.65 -14.41 4.83
C SER A 931 -3.69 -14.39 3.71
N VAL A 932 -4.47 -15.47 3.59
CA VAL A 932 -5.60 -15.57 2.67
C VAL A 932 -6.69 -14.57 3.05
N ASP A 933 -6.90 -14.36 4.35
CA ASP A 933 -7.87 -13.40 4.89
C ASP A 933 -7.48 -11.95 4.55
N GLU A 934 -6.20 -11.57 4.71
CA GLU A 934 -5.74 -10.22 4.35
C GLU A 934 -5.84 -9.95 2.83
N VAL A 935 -5.50 -10.94 2.00
CA VAL A 935 -5.70 -10.88 0.55
C VAL A 935 -7.18 -10.73 0.20
N ARG A 936 -8.07 -11.51 0.82
CA ARG A 936 -9.53 -11.46 0.56
C ARG A 936 -10.13 -10.10 0.92
N ILE A 937 -9.71 -9.51 2.03
CA ILE A 937 -10.15 -8.16 2.45
C ILE A 937 -9.64 -7.10 1.47
N CYS A 938 -8.38 -7.19 1.00
CA CYS A 938 -7.87 -6.32 -0.07
C CYS A 938 -8.64 -6.48 -1.38
N ALA A 939 -8.92 -7.71 -1.81
CA ALA A 939 -9.65 -8.02 -3.04
C ALA A 939 -11.09 -7.49 -3.02
N ALA A 940 -11.77 -7.56 -1.87
CA ALA A 940 -13.08 -6.96 -1.63
C ALA A 940 -13.05 -5.42 -1.69
N HIS A 941 -11.98 -4.79 -1.20
CA HIS A 941 -11.82 -3.32 -1.25
C HIS A 941 -11.55 -2.81 -2.67
N VAL A 942 -10.61 -3.41 -3.40
CA VAL A 942 -10.22 -2.95 -4.76
C VAL A 942 -11.23 -3.35 -5.85
N ASN A 943 -12.14 -4.28 -5.54
CA ASN A 943 -13.22 -4.70 -6.43
C ASN A 943 -14.49 -5.08 -5.64
N PRO A 944 -15.25 -4.10 -5.10
CA PRO A 944 -16.45 -4.38 -4.30
C PRO A 944 -17.55 -5.16 -5.04
N SER A 945 -17.49 -5.22 -6.38
CA SER A 945 -18.48 -5.93 -7.21
C SER A 945 -18.24 -7.44 -7.31
N LYS A 946 -16.99 -7.92 -7.18
CA LYS A 946 -16.62 -9.33 -7.38
C LYS A 946 -15.64 -9.88 -6.36
N GLY A 947 -14.93 -9.06 -5.57
CA GLY A 947 -13.90 -9.53 -4.63
C GLY A 947 -12.69 -10.15 -5.31
N LEU A 948 -12.30 -9.68 -6.50
CA LEU A 948 -11.23 -10.25 -7.33
C LEU A 948 -10.26 -9.17 -7.82
N VAL A 949 -8.96 -9.49 -7.82
CA VAL A 949 -7.89 -8.65 -8.36
C VAL A 949 -7.64 -9.07 -9.81
N VAL A 950 -8.06 -8.25 -10.78
CA VAL A 950 -8.00 -8.58 -12.22
C VAL A 950 -7.09 -7.64 -13.03
N THR A 951 -6.90 -6.39 -12.59
CA THR A 951 -5.99 -5.41 -13.24
C THR A 951 -4.74 -5.13 -12.41
N LEU A 952 -3.70 -4.58 -13.06
CA LEU A 952 -2.50 -4.11 -12.36
C LEU A 952 -2.76 -2.89 -11.45
N GLN A 953 -3.83 -2.11 -11.70
CA GLN A 953 -4.27 -1.06 -10.78
C GLN A 953 -4.80 -1.63 -9.45
N GLN A 954 -5.53 -2.74 -9.50
CA GLN A 954 -5.99 -3.45 -8.30
C GLN A 954 -4.82 -4.16 -7.59
N LEU A 955 -3.88 -4.72 -8.36
CA LEU A 955 -2.66 -5.32 -7.82
C LEU A 955 -1.71 -4.28 -7.19
N ASP A 956 -1.72 -3.04 -7.70
CA ASP A 956 -0.95 -1.93 -7.14
C ASP A 956 -1.42 -1.62 -5.70
N VAL A 957 -2.71 -1.45 -5.48
CA VAL A 957 -3.28 -1.23 -4.12
C VAL A 957 -2.97 -2.41 -3.20
N LEU A 958 -3.15 -3.66 -3.66
CA LEU A 958 -2.86 -4.85 -2.85
C LEU A 958 -1.39 -4.90 -2.42
N THR A 959 -0.46 -4.72 -3.36
CA THR A 959 0.98 -4.77 -3.05
C THR A 959 1.46 -3.54 -2.28
N ARG A 960 0.82 -2.37 -2.46
CA ARG A 960 1.00 -1.20 -1.58
C ARG A 960 0.59 -1.51 -0.14
N ILE A 961 -0.60 -2.08 0.08
CA ILE A 961 -1.10 -2.44 1.41
C ILE A 961 -0.20 -3.50 2.07
N ARG A 962 0.21 -4.56 1.35
CA ARG A 962 1.13 -5.57 1.90
C ARG A 962 2.48 -4.97 2.32
N LEU A 963 3.09 -4.10 1.51
CA LEU A 963 4.34 -3.43 1.87
C LEU A 963 4.16 -2.48 3.08
N PHE A 964 3.00 -1.83 3.21
CA PHE A 964 2.72 -0.95 4.33
C PHE A 964 2.42 -1.72 5.62
N ALA A 965 1.71 -2.85 5.52
CA ALA A 965 1.49 -3.79 6.62
C ALA A 965 2.84 -4.26 7.19
N GLN A 966 3.72 -4.76 6.33
CA GLN A 966 5.09 -5.16 6.70
C GLN A 966 5.93 -4.01 7.26
N LYS A 967 5.76 -2.78 6.74
CA LYS A 967 6.45 -1.59 7.26
C LYS A 967 6.00 -1.20 8.68
N THR A 968 4.77 -1.53 9.08
CA THR A 968 4.10 -0.96 10.27
C THR A 968 3.59 -1.96 11.31
N GLY A 969 3.64 -3.27 11.02
CA GLY A 969 3.06 -4.30 11.89
C GLY A 969 1.54 -4.20 12.02
N GLN A 970 0.86 -3.73 10.97
CA GLN A 970 -0.59 -3.52 10.94
C GLN A 970 -1.25 -4.45 9.93
N SER A 971 -2.32 -5.14 10.30
CA SER A 971 -3.07 -5.99 9.36
C SER A 971 -3.67 -5.16 8.21
N ALA A 972 -3.83 -5.76 7.03
CA ALA A 972 -4.56 -5.16 5.92
C ALA A 972 -5.93 -4.61 6.33
N ARG A 973 -6.64 -5.30 7.25
CA ARG A 973 -7.93 -4.84 7.78
C ARG A 973 -7.79 -3.53 8.56
N THR A 974 -6.82 -3.46 9.48
CA THR A 974 -6.56 -2.25 10.28
C THR A 974 -6.24 -1.06 9.38
N LEU A 975 -5.41 -1.26 8.36
CA LEU A 975 -5.06 -0.24 7.38
C LEU A 975 -6.26 0.19 6.52
N LEU A 976 -7.13 -0.74 6.13
CA LEU A 976 -8.30 -0.45 5.31
C LEU A 976 -9.42 0.24 6.09
N GLU A 977 -9.64 -0.05 7.37
CA GLU A 977 -10.58 0.77 8.17
C GLU A 977 -10.02 2.17 8.44
N LEU A 978 -8.72 2.30 8.72
CA LEU A 978 -8.02 3.58 8.83
C LEU A 978 -8.08 4.39 7.53
N GLY A 979 -7.94 3.74 6.38
CA GLY A 979 -8.05 4.34 5.04
C GLY A 979 -9.46 4.78 4.64
N LYS A 980 -10.51 4.33 5.36
CA LYS A 980 -11.90 4.76 5.14
C LYS A 980 -12.29 6.00 5.95
N LEU A 981 -11.68 6.21 7.13
CA LEU A 981 -12.06 7.29 8.06
C LEU A 981 -12.05 8.67 7.39
N PRO A 982 -13.21 9.37 7.34
CA PRO A 982 -13.28 10.78 6.93
C PRO A 982 -12.51 11.72 7.89
N PRO A 983 -12.15 12.95 7.46
CA PRO A 983 -11.53 13.95 8.34
C PRO A 983 -12.46 14.51 9.44
N ASP A 984 -13.76 14.25 9.34
CA ASP A 984 -14.83 14.74 10.19
C ASP A 984 -15.60 13.63 10.94
N SER A 985 -15.10 12.39 10.89
CA SER A 985 -15.64 11.24 11.66
C SER A 985 -15.76 11.52 13.16
N GLU A 986 -16.74 10.87 13.80
CA GLU A 986 -16.98 11.04 15.24
C GLU A 986 -15.86 10.40 16.08
N TYR A 987 -15.79 10.79 17.35
CA TYR A 987 -14.74 10.32 18.27
C TYR A 987 -14.71 8.79 18.39
N ALA A 988 -15.88 8.14 18.38
CA ALA A 988 -16.03 6.68 18.47
C ALA A 988 -15.46 5.93 17.25
N ASP A 989 -15.54 6.49 16.04
CA ASP A 989 -14.96 5.89 14.84
C ASP A 989 -13.42 5.85 14.95
N TYR A 990 -12.84 6.97 15.38
CA TYR A 990 -11.42 7.10 15.63
C TYR A 990 -10.96 6.21 16.80
N GLU A 991 -11.76 6.09 17.87
CA GLU A 991 -11.49 5.20 19.01
C GLU A 991 -11.47 3.72 18.56
N TYR A 992 -12.45 3.27 17.78
CA TYR A 992 -12.49 1.91 17.21
C TYR A 992 -11.24 1.58 16.39
N VAL A 993 -10.82 2.48 15.49
CA VAL A 993 -9.64 2.24 14.63
C VAL A 993 -8.33 2.37 15.42
N ALA A 994 -8.24 3.28 16.39
CA ALA A 994 -7.09 3.34 17.30
C ALA A 994 -6.96 2.02 18.08
N ASP A 995 -8.06 1.40 18.50
CA ASP A 995 -8.05 0.12 19.20
C ASP A 995 -7.61 -1.05 18.31
N LEU A 996 -8.00 -1.07 17.03
CA LEU A 996 -7.44 -2.02 16.05
C LEU A 996 -5.92 -1.83 15.87
N VAL A 997 -5.43 -0.58 15.84
CA VAL A 997 -3.99 -0.28 15.74
C VAL A 997 -3.23 -0.71 17.00
N ARG A 998 -3.77 -0.41 18.20
CA ARG A 998 -3.20 -0.85 19.48
C ARG A 998 -3.16 -2.38 19.59
N ALA A 999 -4.23 -3.06 19.18
CA ALA A 999 -4.29 -4.53 19.19
C ALA A 999 -3.26 -5.14 18.23
N SER A 1000 -3.14 -4.61 17.00
CA SER A 1000 -2.16 -5.07 16.00
C SER A 1000 -0.73 -5.04 16.55
N LEU A 1001 -0.35 -3.94 17.23
CA LEU A 1001 0.98 -3.79 17.85
C LEU A 1001 1.29 -4.81 18.97
N THR A 1002 0.28 -5.48 19.54
CA THR A 1002 0.48 -6.54 20.54
C THR A 1002 0.64 -7.94 19.94
N THR A 1003 0.28 -8.11 18.66
CA THR A 1003 0.35 -9.40 17.95
C THR A 1003 1.51 -9.36 16.95
N THR A 1004 2.73 -9.62 17.45
CA THR A 1004 3.99 -9.35 16.75
C THR A 1004 4.38 -10.35 15.65
N THR A 1005 3.46 -11.20 15.18
CA THR A 1005 3.68 -12.14 14.08
C THR A 1005 2.74 -11.80 12.93
N GLU A 1006 3.31 -11.40 11.79
CA GLU A 1006 2.57 -11.28 10.52
C GLU A 1006 1.96 -12.65 10.16
N PRO A 1007 0.64 -12.74 9.92
CA PRO A 1007 0.00 -13.99 9.52
C PRO A 1007 0.44 -14.32 8.08
N ASN A 1008 1.26 -15.35 7.94
CA ASN A 1008 1.77 -15.82 6.66
C ASN A 1008 0.92 -16.99 6.13
N TYR A 1009 1.16 -17.38 4.88
CA TYR A 1009 0.39 -18.45 4.24
C TYR A 1009 0.51 -19.81 4.95
N ALA A 1010 1.59 -20.07 5.70
CA ALA A 1010 1.77 -21.32 6.44
C ALA A 1010 0.93 -21.38 7.73
N ASP A 1011 0.67 -20.23 8.38
CA ASP A 1011 -0.22 -20.17 9.55
C ASP A 1011 -1.68 -20.42 9.15
N ASP A 1012 -2.10 -19.90 7.99
CA ASP A 1012 -3.44 -20.08 7.39
C ASP A 1012 -3.68 -21.49 6.79
N VAL A 1013 -2.72 -22.43 6.86
CA VAL A 1013 -2.85 -23.80 6.30
C VAL A 1013 -4.06 -24.56 6.87
N MET A 1014 -4.52 -24.20 8.08
CA MET A 1014 -5.71 -24.79 8.70
C MET A 1014 -7.03 -24.11 8.31
N ALA A 1015 -7.00 -22.94 7.66
CA ALA A 1015 -8.20 -22.17 7.30
C ALA A 1015 -8.87 -22.63 5.99
N VAL A 1016 -8.10 -23.20 5.04
CA VAL A 1016 -8.63 -23.59 3.72
C VAL A 1016 -9.34 -24.95 3.76
N GLY A 1017 -10.52 -24.95 4.39
CA GLY A 1017 -11.55 -26.00 4.31
C GLY A 1017 -12.22 -26.11 2.93
N LEU A 1018 -11.86 -25.23 1.99
CA LEU A 1018 -12.73 -24.75 0.92
C LEU A 1018 -12.61 -25.48 -0.42
N ASP A 1019 -11.62 -26.36 -0.58
CA ASP A 1019 -11.50 -27.11 -1.83
C ASP A 1019 -12.59 -28.20 -1.91
N VAL A 1020 -13.34 -28.16 -3.02
CA VAL A 1020 -14.60 -28.88 -3.18
C VAL A 1020 -14.40 -30.33 -3.58
N ILE A 1021 -15.21 -31.21 -3.00
CA ILE A 1021 -15.28 -32.62 -3.36
C ILE A 1021 -16.10 -32.70 -4.66
N VAL A 1022 -15.42 -33.07 -5.74
CA VAL A 1022 -16.04 -33.35 -7.04
C VAL A 1022 -16.20 -34.85 -7.22
N HIS A 1023 -17.40 -35.30 -7.51
CA HIS A 1023 -17.73 -36.69 -7.80
C HIS A 1023 -18.39 -36.79 -9.18
N TRP A 1024 -18.04 -37.81 -9.95
CA TRP A 1024 -18.60 -38.10 -11.26
C TRP A 1024 -19.35 -39.42 -11.25
N THR A 1025 -20.51 -39.46 -11.89
CA THR A 1025 -21.22 -40.68 -12.27
C THR A 1025 -21.49 -40.65 -13.77
N THR A 1026 -21.51 -41.80 -14.43
CA THR A 1026 -21.75 -41.90 -15.88
C THR A 1026 -22.85 -42.89 -16.21
N VAL A 1027 -23.51 -42.68 -17.34
CA VAL A 1027 -24.46 -43.63 -17.94
C VAL A 1027 -24.06 -43.83 -19.40
N PRO A 1028 -23.59 -45.03 -19.81
CA PRO A 1028 -23.29 -46.21 -18.99
C PRO A 1028 -22.05 -46.05 -18.09
N ASP A 1029 -21.87 -47.00 -17.16
CA ASP A 1029 -20.65 -47.18 -16.35
C ASP A 1029 -20.30 -48.69 -16.31
N PRO A 1030 -19.09 -49.13 -16.72
CA PRO A 1030 -18.02 -48.34 -17.34
C PRO A 1030 -18.42 -47.79 -18.71
N VAL A 1031 -17.90 -46.60 -19.05
CA VAL A 1031 -18.22 -45.94 -20.32
C VAL A 1031 -17.61 -46.70 -21.50
N ARG A 1032 -18.46 -47.37 -22.27
CA ARG A 1032 -18.12 -48.07 -23.52
C ARG A 1032 -18.98 -47.56 -24.65
N LEU A 1033 -18.34 -47.11 -25.72
CA LEU A 1033 -18.95 -46.48 -26.89
C LEU A 1033 -18.37 -47.08 -28.17
N ILE A 1034 -19.13 -47.02 -29.25
CA ILE A 1034 -18.78 -47.52 -30.58
C ILE A 1034 -18.37 -46.34 -31.46
N ALA A 1035 -17.21 -46.43 -32.11
CA ALA A 1035 -16.75 -45.42 -33.06
C ALA A 1035 -17.71 -45.32 -34.27
N ASN A 1036 -17.81 -44.13 -34.88
CA ASN A 1036 -18.67 -43.86 -36.06
C ASN A 1036 -20.19 -44.12 -35.91
N LYS A 1037 -20.67 -44.65 -34.77
CA LYS A 1037 -22.09 -44.94 -34.57
C LYS A 1037 -22.90 -43.64 -34.36
N PRO A 1038 -23.95 -43.37 -35.17
CA PRO A 1038 -24.76 -42.17 -35.02
C PRO A 1038 -25.58 -42.21 -33.73
N ASP A 1039 -25.81 -41.03 -33.16
CA ASP A 1039 -26.63 -40.77 -31.97
C ASP A 1039 -26.25 -41.52 -30.69
N GLU A 1040 -25.10 -42.23 -30.65
CA GLU A 1040 -24.59 -42.83 -29.42
C GLU A 1040 -23.79 -41.82 -28.58
N PHE A 1041 -24.04 -41.83 -27.28
CA PHE A 1041 -23.38 -40.97 -26.30
C PHE A 1041 -23.31 -41.64 -24.93
N ALA A 1042 -22.45 -41.10 -24.07
CA ALA A 1042 -22.51 -41.34 -22.63
C ALA A 1042 -22.89 -40.04 -21.92
N GLU A 1043 -23.81 -40.10 -20.95
CA GLU A 1043 -24.14 -38.96 -20.11
C GLU A 1043 -23.24 -38.96 -18.86
N PHE A 1044 -22.53 -37.84 -18.65
CA PHE A 1044 -21.67 -37.61 -17.50
C PHE A 1044 -22.40 -36.65 -16.55
N THR A 1045 -22.60 -37.07 -15.30
CA THR A 1045 -23.08 -36.21 -14.22
C THR A 1045 -21.94 -35.86 -13.29
N VAL A 1046 -21.68 -34.57 -13.08
CA VAL A 1046 -20.78 -34.07 -12.05
C VAL A 1046 -21.58 -33.61 -10.84
N THR A 1047 -21.08 -33.89 -9.64
CA THR A 1047 -21.62 -33.41 -8.36
C THR A 1047 -20.51 -32.68 -7.61
N VAL A 1048 -20.76 -31.43 -7.22
CA VAL A 1048 -19.80 -30.56 -6.52
C VAL A 1048 -20.32 -30.22 -5.12
N LYS A 1049 -19.53 -30.53 -4.09
CA LYS A 1049 -19.87 -30.31 -2.67
C LYS A 1049 -18.69 -29.72 -1.89
N ASN A 1050 -18.96 -29.02 -0.79
CA ASN A 1050 -17.90 -28.70 0.19
C ASN A 1050 -17.57 -29.92 1.08
N ARG A 1051 -16.59 -29.77 1.99
CA ARG A 1051 -16.17 -30.82 2.92
C ARG A 1051 -17.26 -31.17 3.94
N GLU A 1052 -18.19 -30.25 4.21
CA GLU A 1052 -19.41 -30.48 4.98
C GLU A 1052 -20.50 -31.26 4.21
N GLY A 1053 -20.28 -31.60 2.94
CA GLY A 1053 -21.18 -32.40 2.11
C GLY A 1053 -22.38 -31.65 1.51
N GLN A 1054 -22.41 -30.33 1.66
CA GLN A 1054 -23.45 -29.43 1.12
C GLN A 1054 -23.23 -29.17 -0.38
N ALA A 1055 -24.33 -29.12 -1.12
CA ALA A 1055 -24.36 -28.84 -2.57
C ALA A 1055 -23.83 -27.44 -2.91
N ARG A 1056 -23.10 -27.31 -4.02
CA ARG A 1056 -22.57 -26.02 -4.50
C ARG A 1056 -23.13 -25.62 -5.87
N LEU A 1057 -24.21 -24.83 -5.82
CA LEU A 1057 -24.86 -24.11 -6.94
C LEU A 1057 -23.94 -23.13 -7.67
N ASN A 1058 -24.13 -23.01 -8.99
CA ASN A 1058 -23.48 -22.10 -9.93
C ASN A 1058 -21.95 -22.26 -10.09
N VAL A 1059 -21.40 -23.42 -9.74
CA VAL A 1059 -19.99 -23.75 -10.01
C VAL A 1059 -19.84 -24.20 -11.46
N ASN A 1060 -18.91 -23.59 -12.19
CA ASN A 1060 -18.60 -24.00 -13.56
C ASN A 1060 -17.61 -25.17 -13.58
N VAL A 1061 -17.86 -26.14 -14.46
CA VAL A 1061 -17.02 -27.30 -14.72
C VAL A 1061 -16.68 -27.28 -16.21
N HIS A 1062 -15.41 -27.02 -16.53
CA HIS A 1062 -14.89 -27.07 -17.90
C HIS A 1062 -14.42 -28.49 -18.19
N CYS A 1063 -14.78 -29.03 -19.36
CA CYS A 1063 -14.53 -30.42 -19.75
C CYS A 1063 -13.76 -30.47 -21.08
N ALA A 1064 -12.67 -31.24 -21.12
CA ALA A 1064 -11.82 -31.41 -22.30
C ALA A 1064 -11.42 -32.88 -22.51
N THR A 1065 -11.12 -33.23 -23.76
CA THR A 1065 -10.76 -34.60 -24.17
C THR A 1065 -9.84 -34.58 -25.39
N THR A 1066 -9.08 -35.64 -25.61
CA THR A 1066 -8.20 -35.83 -26.77
C THR A 1066 -8.76 -36.82 -27.81
N LEU A 1067 -9.88 -37.48 -27.52
CA LEU A 1067 -10.67 -38.33 -28.41
C LEU A 1067 -12.16 -38.12 -28.12
N GLY A 1068 -13.01 -38.19 -29.14
CA GLY A 1068 -14.43 -37.82 -29.03
C GLY A 1068 -14.65 -36.33 -28.71
N ARG A 1069 -15.85 -35.96 -28.27
CA ARG A 1069 -16.20 -34.58 -27.88
C ARG A 1069 -17.31 -34.53 -26.82
N PHE A 1070 -17.30 -33.50 -25.99
CA PHE A 1070 -18.45 -33.14 -25.16
C PHE A 1070 -19.47 -32.28 -25.94
N GLU A 1071 -20.74 -32.32 -25.52
CA GLU A 1071 -21.85 -31.49 -26.05
C GLU A 1071 -21.61 -29.99 -25.82
N THR A 1072 -20.92 -29.63 -24.74
CA THR A 1072 -20.44 -28.27 -24.45
C THR A 1072 -19.17 -28.36 -23.60
N SER A 1073 -18.22 -27.46 -23.81
CA SER A 1073 -16.92 -27.47 -23.10
C SER A 1073 -16.99 -26.92 -21.67
N MET A 1074 -18.12 -26.37 -21.25
CA MET A 1074 -18.38 -25.86 -19.90
C MET A 1074 -19.84 -26.15 -19.51
N ILE A 1075 -20.06 -26.64 -18.30
CA ILE A 1075 -21.37 -26.80 -17.67
C ILE A 1075 -21.40 -26.12 -16.29
N THR A 1076 -22.59 -25.82 -15.77
CA THR A 1076 -22.76 -25.07 -14.51
C THR A 1076 -23.71 -25.84 -13.59
N THR A 1077 -23.35 -25.96 -12.31
CA THR A 1077 -24.12 -26.75 -11.33
C THR A 1077 -25.44 -26.10 -10.89
N ASP A 1078 -26.44 -26.94 -10.67
CA ASP A 1078 -27.78 -26.59 -10.19
C ASP A 1078 -27.86 -26.44 -8.66
N VAL A 1079 -29.09 -26.31 -8.12
CA VAL A 1079 -29.34 -26.20 -6.67
C VAL A 1079 -28.96 -27.45 -5.87
N ASN A 1080 -28.86 -28.62 -6.50
CA ASN A 1080 -28.38 -29.86 -5.91
C ASN A 1080 -26.85 -30.01 -6.02
N GLY A 1081 -26.17 -29.03 -6.64
CA GLY A 1081 -24.74 -29.05 -6.89
C GLY A 1081 -24.38 -29.98 -8.06
N THR A 1082 -25.33 -30.32 -8.93
CA THR A 1082 -25.14 -31.24 -10.04
C THR A 1082 -25.22 -30.57 -11.40
N ALA A 1083 -24.49 -31.10 -12.38
CA ALA A 1083 -24.63 -30.73 -13.79
C ALA A 1083 -24.44 -31.98 -14.67
N THR A 1084 -25.08 -32.03 -15.84
CA THR A 1084 -24.89 -33.12 -16.80
C THR A 1084 -24.37 -32.62 -18.14
N VAL A 1085 -23.61 -33.48 -18.84
CA VAL A 1085 -23.11 -33.25 -20.20
C VAL A 1085 -23.03 -34.57 -20.95
N LYS A 1086 -23.36 -34.57 -22.25
CA LYS A 1086 -23.14 -35.75 -23.09
C LYS A 1086 -21.74 -35.75 -23.69
N PHE A 1087 -21.14 -36.94 -23.76
CA PHE A 1087 -19.93 -37.22 -24.52
C PHE A 1087 -20.29 -38.07 -25.74
N PHE A 1088 -19.81 -37.68 -26.92
CA PHE A 1088 -20.00 -38.40 -28.18
C PHE A 1088 -18.66 -38.98 -28.66
N PRO A 1089 -18.63 -40.23 -29.17
CA PRO A 1089 -17.45 -40.80 -29.80
C PRO A 1089 -17.13 -40.09 -31.13
N ASP A 1090 -15.91 -40.33 -31.63
CA ASP A 1090 -15.47 -39.93 -32.97
C ASP A 1090 -15.17 -41.19 -33.82
N SER A 1091 -14.39 -41.02 -34.90
CA SER A 1091 -13.98 -42.12 -35.78
C SER A 1091 -12.68 -42.83 -35.32
N ARG A 1092 -12.19 -42.56 -34.11
CA ARG A 1092 -10.87 -43.00 -33.61
C ARG A 1092 -11.03 -43.86 -32.36
N MET A 1093 -11.14 -45.17 -32.59
CA MET A 1093 -11.10 -46.16 -31.50
C MET A 1093 -9.85 -46.03 -30.64
N GLY A 1094 -10.01 -46.26 -29.33
CA GLY A 1094 -8.97 -46.15 -28.33
C GLY A 1094 -9.52 -46.09 -26.91
N SER A 1095 -8.71 -45.61 -25.98
CA SER A 1095 -9.15 -45.23 -24.64
C SER A 1095 -8.71 -43.80 -24.36
N VAL A 1096 -9.59 -43.03 -23.72
CA VAL A 1096 -9.29 -41.68 -23.25
C VAL A 1096 -9.75 -41.53 -21.81
N THR A 1097 -8.96 -40.80 -21.03
CA THR A 1097 -9.38 -40.27 -19.74
C THR A 1097 -9.58 -38.78 -19.98
N PRO A 1098 -10.83 -38.29 -20.10
CA PRO A 1098 -11.08 -36.86 -20.23
C PRO A 1098 -10.57 -36.12 -18.99
N VAL A 1099 -10.29 -34.82 -19.15
CA VAL A 1099 -9.95 -33.95 -18.02
C VAL A 1099 -11.06 -32.95 -17.77
N PHE A 1100 -11.25 -32.60 -16.51
CA PHE A 1100 -12.10 -31.50 -16.10
C PHE A 1100 -11.32 -30.51 -15.24
N ARG A 1101 -11.76 -29.25 -15.23
CA ARG A 1101 -11.29 -28.24 -14.28
C ARG A 1101 -12.45 -27.38 -13.84
N LEU A 1102 -12.43 -26.96 -12.58
CA LEU A 1102 -13.30 -25.90 -12.09
C LEU A 1102 -12.60 -24.54 -12.29
N ASP A 1103 -13.34 -23.44 -12.18
CA ASP A 1103 -12.73 -22.10 -12.27
C ASP A 1103 -11.59 -21.92 -11.26
N LEU A 1104 -10.48 -21.33 -11.74
CA LEU A 1104 -9.18 -21.21 -11.07
C LEU A 1104 -8.60 -22.51 -10.48
N GLY A 1105 -9.07 -23.68 -10.93
CA GLY A 1105 -8.55 -24.98 -10.50
C GLY A 1105 -7.44 -25.54 -11.39
N GLU A 1106 -6.90 -26.68 -10.95
CA GLU A 1106 -6.05 -27.57 -11.75
C GLU A 1106 -6.89 -28.54 -12.58
N GLU A 1107 -6.28 -29.13 -13.61
CA GLU A 1107 -6.92 -30.13 -14.47
C GLU A 1107 -6.84 -31.52 -13.84
N THR A 1108 -8.01 -32.15 -13.67
CA THR A 1108 -8.22 -33.39 -12.93
C THR A 1108 -8.86 -34.45 -13.84
N ALA A 1109 -8.53 -35.72 -13.65
CA ALA A 1109 -9.06 -36.82 -14.45
C ALA A 1109 -10.57 -37.08 -14.18
N ALA A 1110 -11.36 -37.16 -15.25
CA ALA A 1110 -12.74 -37.65 -15.25
C ALA A 1110 -12.79 -39.18 -15.45
N PRO A 1111 -13.96 -39.85 -15.36
CA PRO A 1111 -14.09 -41.28 -15.65
C PRO A 1111 -13.57 -41.66 -17.05
N ARG A 1112 -12.86 -42.80 -17.13
CA ARG A 1112 -12.26 -43.30 -18.37
C ARG A 1112 -13.32 -43.79 -19.36
N ILE A 1113 -13.09 -43.50 -20.63
CA ILE A 1113 -13.90 -43.88 -21.79
C ILE A 1113 -13.14 -44.91 -22.62
N GLU A 1114 -13.82 -45.99 -23.02
CA GLU A 1114 -13.34 -46.94 -24.03
C GLU A 1114 -14.19 -46.76 -25.31
N ILE A 1115 -13.57 -46.29 -26.39
CA ILE A 1115 -14.19 -46.20 -27.73
C ILE A 1115 -13.69 -47.40 -28.54
N GLY A 1116 -14.57 -48.36 -28.83
CA GLY A 1116 -14.27 -49.58 -29.57
C GLY A 1116 -15.13 -49.73 -30.83
N PRO A 1117 -15.13 -50.91 -31.44
CA PRO A 1117 -16.09 -51.28 -32.47
C PRO A 1117 -17.31 -52.01 -31.88
N ASP A 1118 -18.36 -52.18 -32.67
CA ASP A 1118 -19.51 -53.00 -32.32
C ASP A 1118 -19.21 -54.49 -32.51
N MET A 1119 -18.97 -55.18 -31.39
CA MET A 1119 -18.72 -56.62 -31.36
C MET A 1119 -19.96 -57.49 -31.64
N ALA A 1120 -21.16 -56.89 -31.83
CA ALA A 1120 -22.39 -57.61 -32.17
C ALA A 1120 -22.71 -57.61 -33.68
N THR A 1121 -22.23 -56.63 -34.45
CA THR A 1121 -22.55 -56.42 -35.88
C THR A 1121 -21.37 -56.76 -36.81
N LEU A 1122 -20.67 -57.85 -36.51
CA LEU A 1122 -19.43 -58.24 -37.19
C LEU A 1122 -19.65 -58.64 -38.66
N HIS A 1123 -18.99 -57.94 -39.58
CA HIS A 1123 -19.04 -58.17 -41.02
C HIS A 1123 -17.66 -58.39 -41.65
N LEU A 1124 -17.38 -59.65 -42.01
CA LEU A 1124 -16.25 -60.02 -42.85
C LEU A 1124 -16.45 -59.51 -44.29
N ARG A 1125 -15.45 -58.81 -44.85
CA ARG A 1125 -15.38 -58.37 -46.26
C ARG A 1125 -14.08 -58.87 -46.91
N ALA A 1126 -14.11 -59.20 -48.20
CA ALA A 1126 -12.90 -59.53 -48.95
C ALA A 1126 -12.09 -58.26 -49.24
N GLN A 1127 -10.78 -58.29 -48.95
CA GLN A 1127 -9.85 -57.37 -49.59
C GLN A 1127 -9.20 -58.11 -50.76
N ASN A 1128 -9.54 -57.71 -51.99
CA ASN A 1128 -8.88 -58.23 -53.19
C ASN A 1128 -7.36 -58.05 -53.05
N PRO A 1129 -6.55 -59.12 -53.12
CA PRO A 1129 -5.10 -58.98 -53.14
C PRO A 1129 -4.68 -58.13 -54.34
N PHE A 1130 -3.59 -57.37 -54.20
CA PHE A 1130 -3.01 -56.60 -55.30
C PHE A 1130 -1.54 -57.01 -55.48
N PRO A 1131 -1.17 -57.69 -56.58
CA PRO A 1131 -2.02 -58.09 -57.70
C PRO A 1131 -3.07 -59.16 -57.32
N VAL A 1132 -4.21 -59.16 -58.03
CA VAL A 1132 -5.25 -60.18 -57.87
C VAL A 1132 -4.70 -61.53 -58.35
N PRO A 1133 -4.89 -62.65 -57.63
CA PRO A 1133 -4.43 -63.95 -58.08
C PRO A 1133 -5.03 -64.32 -59.44
N ASP A 1134 -4.18 -64.81 -60.34
CA ASP A 1134 -4.64 -65.44 -61.58
C ASP A 1134 -5.50 -66.66 -61.20
N SER A 1135 -6.64 -66.84 -61.87
CA SER A 1135 -7.54 -67.99 -61.61
C SER A 1135 -6.96 -69.34 -62.04
N THR A 1136 -5.72 -69.37 -62.51
CA THR A 1136 -4.98 -70.57 -62.88
C THR A 1136 -3.49 -70.35 -62.61
N VAL A 1137 -2.93 -71.13 -61.70
CA VAL A 1137 -1.54 -71.04 -61.21
C VAL A 1137 -0.84 -72.40 -61.31
N LEU A 1138 0.49 -72.42 -61.26
CA LEU A 1138 1.24 -73.67 -61.25
C LEU A 1138 1.11 -74.37 -59.89
N ILE A 1139 1.09 -75.70 -59.89
CA ILE A 1139 1.24 -76.53 -58.68
C ILE A 1139 2.46 -76.07 -57.88
N GLY A 1140 2.30 -75.95 -56.56
CA GLY A 1140 3.32 -75.41 -55.66
C GLY A 1140 3.44 -73.87 -55.59
N THR A 1141 2.72 -73.10 -56.40
CA THR A 1141 2.68 -71.63 -56.29
C THR A 1141 1.88 -71.22 -55.04
N PRO A 1142 2.43 -70.42 -54.10
CA PRO A 1142 1.65 -69.91 -52.98
C PRO A 1142 0.62 -68.89 -53.46
N VAL A 1143 -0.63 -69.03 -53.01
CA VAL A 1143 -1.72 -68.08 -53.25
C VAL A 1143 -2.21 -67.54 -51.92
N THR A 1144 -2.19 -66.22 -51.79
CA THR A 1144 -2.63 -65.49 -50.59
C THR A 1144 -3.96 -64.80 -50.84
N TYR A 1145 -4.93 -64.97 -49.93
CA TYR A 1145 -6.16 -64.18 -49.88
C TYR A 1145 -6.24 -63.40 -48.58
N ARG A 1146 -6.71 -62.14 -48.67
CA ARG A 1146 -6.89 -61.23 -47.53
C ARG A 1146 -8.37 -60.96 -47.29
N ALA A 1147 -8.77 -60.99 -46.03
CA ALA A 1147 -10.06 -60.49 -45.57
C ALA A 1147 -9.86 -59.34 -44.58
N ILE A 1148 -10.91 -58.55 -44.36
CA ILE A 1148 -10.99 -57.59 -43.26
C ILE A 1148 -12.31 -57.85 -42.52
N VAL A 1149 -12.27 -57.87 -41.18
CA VAL A 1149 -13.47 -57.87 -40.34
C VAL A 1149 -13.73 -56.41 -39.95
N LEU A 1150 -14.93 -55.93 -40.27
CA LEU A 1150 -15.47 -54.63 -39.89
C LEU A 1150 -16.72 -54.84 -39.02
N ASP A 1151 -17.28 -53.78 -38.45
CA ASP A 1151 -18.67 -53.75 -37.98
C ASP A 1151 -19.62 -53.06 -38.99
N ASP A 1152 -20.88 -52.86 -38.63
CA ASP A 1152 -21.87 -52.08 -39.41
C ASP A 1152 -21.49 -50.59 -39.59
N TYR A 1153 -20.53 -50.08 -38.83
CA TYR A 1153 -20.06 -48.68 -38.85
C TYR A 1153 -18.67 -48.54 -39.47
N ASP A 1154 -18.22 -49.55 -40.23
CA ASP A 1154 -16.93 -49.65 -40.92
C ASP A 1154 -15.68 -49.62 -40.00
N ASN A 1155 -15.83 -49.93 -38.70
CA ASN A 1155 -14.71 -50.02 -37.76
C ASN A 1155 -13.95 -51.36 -37.85
N PRO A 1156 -12.61 -51.38 -37.98
CA PRO A 1156 -11.84 -52.62 -38.06
C PRO A 1156 -11.74 -53.40 -36.73
N ILE A 1157 -11.99 -54.71 -36.79
CA ILE A 1157 -12.06 -55.59 -35.63
C ILE A 1157 -10.75 -56.36 -35.45
N ALA A 1158 -9.90 -55.95 -34.51
CA ALA A 1158 -8.66 -56.65 -34.19
C ALA A 1158 -8.90 -57.87 -33.28
N GLY A 1159 -8.11 -58.94 -33.44
CA GLY A 1159 -8.18 -60.13 -32.58
C GLY A 1159 -9.34 -61.09 -32.86
N ALA A 1160 -10.18 -60.83 -33.85
CA ALA A 1160 -11.26 -61.72 -34.28
C ALA A 1160 -10.70 -62.98 -34.97
N SER A 1161 -11.24 -64.16 -34.61
CA SER A 1161 -10.93 -65.43 -35.25
C SER A 1161 -11.68 -65.60 -36.58
N VAL A 1162 -10.97 -66.04 -37.61
CA VAL A 1162 -11.47 -66.28 -38.96
C VAL A 1162 -11.00 -67.64 -39.47
N THR A 1163 -11.96 -68.52 -39.72
CA THR A 1163 -11.76 -69.87 -40.26
C THR A 1163 -11.85 -69.84 -41.79
N TRP A 1164 -10.78 -70.28 -42.46
CA TRP A 1164 -10.68 -70.35 -43.91
C TRP A 1164 -10.85 -71.79 -44.39
N LYS A 1165 -11.99 -72.11 -44.99
CA LYS A 1165 -12.23 -73.41 -45.62
C LYS A 1165 -11.66 -73.44 -47.03
N LEU A 1166 -10.89 -74.49 -47.33
CA LEU A 1166 -10.16 -74.70 -48.59
C LEU A 1166 -10.63 -76.01 -49.25
N ASP A 1167 -11.81 -76.00 -49.86
CA ASP A 1167 -12.40 -77.20 -50.48
C ASP A 1167 -11.81 -77.45 -51.89
N PRO A 1168 -11.24 -78.62 -52.22
CA PRO A 1168 -11.13 -79.87 -51.45
C PRO A 1168 -9.69 -80.20 -50.99
N LEU A 1169 -8.89 -79.21 -50.58
CA LEU A 1169 -7.52 -79.46 -50.08
C LEU A 1169 -7.55 -80.22 -48.74
N PRO A 1170 -6.61 -81.17 -48.50
CA PRO A 1170 -6.58 -81.98 -47.27
C PRO A 1170 -6.24 -81.18 -46.01
N GLN A 1171 -5.81 -79.91 -46.14
CA GLN A 1171 -5.70 -78.97 -45.03
C GLN A 1171 -7.06 -78.56 -44.47
N GLY A 1172 -8.14 -78.67 -45.27
CA GLY A 1172 -9.53 -78.52 -44.84
C GLY A 1172 -9.93 -77.11 -44.43
N GLU A 1173 -9.56 -76.72 -43.21
CA GLU A 1173 -9.93 -75.48 -42.54
C GLU A 1173 -8.71 -74.92 -41.79
N ILE A 1174 -8.37 -73.66 -42.05
CA ILE A 1174 -7.23 -72.96 -41.42
C ILE A 1174 -7.77 -71.80 -40.58
N GLU A 1175 -7.49 -71.79 -39.29
CA GLU A 1175 -7.84 -70.68 -38.40
C GLU A 1175 -6.76 -69.60 -38.41
N THR A 1176 -7.20 -68.34 -38.36
CA THR A 1176 -6.35 -67.15 -38.39
C THR A 1176 -6.95 -66.08 -37.48
N VAL A 1177 -6.14 -65.13 -37.03
CA VAL A 1177 -6.57 -64.01 -36.18
C VAL A 1177 -6.29 -62.69 -36.90
N THR A 1178 -7.20 -61.73 -36.77
CA THR A 1178 -7.05 -60.40 -37.39
C THR A 1178 -6.03 -59.51 -36.68
N ASP A 1179 -5.30 -58.73 -37.48
CA ASP A 1179 -4.34 -57.71 -37.05
C ASP A 1179 -5.01 -56.45 -36.48
N GLN A 1180 -4.21 -55.47 -36.07
CA GLN A 1180 -4.70 -54.18 -35.55
C GLN A 1180 -5.45 -53.31 -36.59
N GLN A 1181 -5.46 -53.69 -37.86
CA GLN A 1181 -6.22 -53.06 -38.94
C GLN A 1181 -7.46 -53.91 -39.33
N GLY A 1182 -7.81 -54.90 -38.51
CA GLY A 1182 -8.92 -55.83 -38.72
C GLY A 1182 -8.67 -56.86 -39.83
N ARG A 1183 -7.45 -56.95 -40.36
CA ARG A 1183 -7.12 -57.76 -41.55
C ARG A 1183 -6.57 -59.12 -41.15
N THR A 1184 -6.89 -60.13 -41.96
CA THR A 1184 -6.30 -61.46 -41.84
C THR A 1184 -6.02 -62.04 -43.22
N GLU A 1185 -5.03 -62.94 -43.31
CA GLU A 1185 -4.60 -63.58 -44.55
C GLU A 1185 -4.49 -65.09 -44.38
N VAL A 1186 -4.91 -65.83 -45.41
CA VAL A 1186 -4.52 -67.24 -45.59
C VAL A 1186 -3.62 -67.36 -46.80
N THR A 1187 -2.55 -68.14 -46.69
CA THR A 1187 -1.68 -68.51 -47.82
C THR A 1187 -1.63 -70.03 -47.92
N PHE A 1188 -1.89 -70.57 -49.12
CA PHE A 1188 -1.99 -72.00 -49.36
C PHE A 1188 -1.44 -72.39 -50.74
N THR A 1189 -1.16 -73.69 -50.92
CA THR A 1189 -0.58 -74.26 -52.14
C THR A 1189 -1.31 -75.55 -52.53
N GLY A 1190 -1.72 -75.67 -53.78
CA GLY A 1190 -2.13 -76.97 -54.34
C GLY A 1190 -0.90 -77.79 -54.72
N THR A 1191 -0.82 -79.03 -54.20
CA THR A 1191 0.22 -80.03 -54.55
C THR A 1191 -0.16 -80.90 -55.75
N GLU A 1192 -1.43 -80.89 -56.13
CA GLU A 1192 -1.99 -81.66 -57.24
C GLU A 1192 -2.90 -80.78 -58.11
N ARG A 1193 -3.41 -81.31 -59.22
CA ARG A 1193 -4.30 -80.58 -60.12
C ARG A 1193 -5.71 -80.46 -59.53
N VAL A 1194 -6.00 -79.33 -58.90
CA VAL A 1194 -7.25 -79.11 -58.14
C VAL A 1194 -7.84 -77.72 -58.39
N ASN A 1195 -9.16 -77.60 -58.35
CA ASN A 1195 -9.87 -76.33 -58.27
C ASN A 1195 -10.23 -76.03 -56.81
N VAL A 1196 -9.56 -75.06 -56.18
CA VAL A 1196 -9.77 -74.73 -54.76
C VAL A 1196 -10.81 -73.63 -54.61
N LYS A 1197 -11.85 -73.93 -53.84
CA LYS A 1197 -12.84 -72.97 -53.38
C LYS A 1197 -12.44 -72.48 -52.00
N VAL A 1198 -12.18 -71.17 -51.90
CA VAL A 1198 -11.78 -70.52 -50.66
C VAL A 1198 -12.96 -69.76 -50.08
N THR A 1199 -13.38 -70.13 -48.87
CA THR A 1199 -14.43 -69.41 -48.14
C THR A 1199 -13.97 -69.10 -46.72
N ALA A 1200 -13.86 -67.81 -46.40
CA ALA A 1200 -13.53 -67.33 -45.06
C ALA A 1200 -14.82 -67.10 -44.26
N THR A 1201 -14.81 -67.42 -42.97
CA THR A 1201 -15.92 -67.16 -42.05
C THR A 1201 -15.36 -66.64 -40.74
N ALA A 1202 -15.74 -65.42 -40.32
CA ALA A 1202 -15.40 -64.91 -39.00
C ALA A 1202 -16.42 -65.41 -37.96
N GLN A 1203 -15.98 -65.56 -36.72
CA GLN A 1203 -16.84 -66.00 -35.63
C GLN A 1203 -18.05 -65.05 -35.47
N ASN A 1204 -19.26 -65.62 -35.47
CA ASN A 1204 -20.55 -64.90 -35.48
C ASN A 1204 -20.79 -63.95 -36.69
N SER A 1205 -20.12 -64.14 -37.83
CA SER A 1205 -20.23 -63.28 -39.02
C SER A 1205 -20.69 -64.02 -40.29
N THR A 1206 -20.98 -63.27 -41.35
CA THR A 1206 -21.22 -63.77 -42.71
C THR A 1206 -19.98 -64.39 -43.34
N SER A 1207 -20.13 -65.49 -44.08
CA SER A 1207 -19.02 -66.08 -44.84
C SER A 1207 -18.79 -65.38 -46.19
N VAL A 1208 -17.52 -65.18 -46.54
CA VAL A 1208 -17.08 -64.53 -47.77
C VAL A 1208 -16.42 -65.54 -48.70
N LYS A 1209 -16.88 -65.57 -49.95
CA LYS A 1209 -16.35 -66.45 -51.00
C LYS A 1209 -15.34 -65.69 -51.85
N PHE A 1210 -14.14 -66.25 -51.97
CA PHE A 1210 -13.10 -65.72 -52.85
C PHE A 1210 -13.15 -66.39 -54.22
N ARG A 1211 -12.38 -65.86 -55.18
CA ARG A 1211 -12.31 -66.41 -56.54
C ARG A 1211 -11.72 -67.82 -56.52
N GLU A 1212 -12.34 -68.77 -57.22
CA GLU A 1212 -11.83 -70.13 -57.33
C GLU A 1212 -10.46 -70.16 -58.04
N VAL A 1213 -9.55 -71.03 -57.57
CA VAL A 1213 -8.15 -71.11 -58.03
C VAL A 1213 -7.86 -72.49 -58.59
N TRP A 1214 -7.56 -72.57 -59.89
CA TRP A 1214 -7.04 -73.80 -60.51
C TRP A 1214 -5.53 -73.94 -60.32
N PHE A 1215 -5.10 -74.99 -59.65
CA PHE A 1215 -3.71 -75.46 -59.69
C PHE A 1215 -3.54 -76.42 -60.87
N VAL A 1216 -2.52 -76.18 -61.71
CA VAL A 1216 -2.23 -77.00 -62.90
C VAL A 1216 -0.74 -77.27 -63.03
N GLU A 1217 -0.37 -78.37 -63.69
CA GLU A 1217 1.03 -78.75 -63.94
C GLU A 1217 1.72 -77.80 -64.93
N ASN A 1218 0.96 -77.21 -65.86
CA ASN A 1218 1.48 -76.30 -66.89
C ASN A 1218 0.44 -75.22 -67.25
N LEU A 1219 0.89 -73.96 -67.38
CA LEU A 1219 0.06 -72.86 -67.84
C LEU A 1219 -0.06 -72.88 -69.37
N LEU A 1220 -1.28 -73.08 -69.88
CA LEU A 1220 -1.57 -73.11 -71.31
C LEU A 1220 -1.17 -71.78 -71.97
N HIS A 1221 -0.31 -71.86 -72.99
CA HIS A 1221 0.15 -70.69 -73.74
C HIS A 1221 -1.03 -69.92 -74.36
N ARG A 1222 -1.10 -68.61 -74.08
CA ARG A 1222 -2.02 -67.69 -74.77
C ARG A 1222 -1.81 -67.79 -76.28
N ARG A 1223 -2.87 -68.11 -77.04
CA ARG A 1223 -2.86 -67.98 -78.51
C ARG A 1223 -2.57 -66.53 -78.88
N ARG A 1224 -1.46 -66.28 -79.59
CA ARG A 1224 -1.21 -65.00 -80.26
C ARG A 1224 -2.25 -64.80 -81.37
N VAL A 1225 -3.01 -63.72 -81.28
CA VAL A 1225 -3.83 -63.12 -82.35
C VAL A 1225 -3.50 -61.61 -82.31
N PRO A 1226 -3.33 -60.92 -83.46
CA PRO A 1226 -2.22 -59.98 -83.58
C PRO A 1226 -2.53 -58.51 -83.21
N ALA A 1227 -1.47 -57.72 -83.06
CA ALA A 1227 -1.55 -56.29 -82.80
C ALA A 1227 -2.09 -55.50 -84.02
N PRO A 1228 -3.08 -54.60 -83.84
CA PRO A 1228 -3.39 -53.55 -84.80
C PRO A 1228 -2.38 -52.39 -84.71
N ARG A 1229 -2.44 -51.48 -85.69
CA ARG A 1229 -1.48 -50.36 -85.86
C ARG A 1229 -1.71 -49.20 -84.88
N LYS A 1230 -0.63 -48.42 -84.70
CA LYS A 1230 -0.63 -47.03 -84.20
C LYS A 1230 -1.80 -46.21 -84.76
N GLN A 1231 -2.40 -45.36 -83.92
CA GLN A 1231 -2.37 -43.91 -84.17
C GLN A 1231 -2.50 -43.10 -82.86
N ARG A 1232 -1.97 -41.87 -82.94
CA ARG A 1232 -2.13 -40.65 -82.10
C ARG A 1232 -3.08 -40.71 -80.89
N LYS A 1233 -2.69 -40.27 -79.68
CA LYS A 1233 -2.21 -38.93 -79.25
C LYS A 1233 -3.16 -37.77 -79.65
N GLN A 1234 -3.85 -37.19 -78.68
CA GLN A 1234 -3.13 -36.26 -77.78
C GLN A 1234 -3.13 -36.84 -76.37
#